data_AF-A0A6S7J601-F1
#
_entry.id   AF-A0A6S7J601-F1
#
_cell.length_a   1.000
_cell.length_b   1.000
_cell.length_c   1.000
_cell.angle_alpha   90.00
_cell.angle_beta   90.00
_cell.angle_gamma   90.00
#
_symmetry.space_group_name_H-M   'P 1'
#
loop_
_entity.id
_entity.type
_entity.pdbx_description
1 polymer ?
#
loop_
_entity_poly.entity_id
_entity_poly.type
_entity_poly.pdbx_seq_one_letter_code
_entity_poly.pdbx_strand_id
1 'polypeptide(L)'
;MDENLTDTQAEETFRDIQGALNNMMTSSLQYFPPFISCVQNVCYNEGKLSLEAGKVTTISIGSLQQPIGIMLLEKQILRISEDPGERPTKRQRTSASPSRETTTTWIELSKLYKSIEDFDVLRGIFSSQIGTQAITRQALEAEGRGDYTKALKLYSQSSEGDALQVEVDLWDDSILECCKRLTLWDKMEESCLVDVDEKDGVVDLDQMWRDEYFKEHYLPFLLRSKTKQFCSGKHDDQFLNFISNSLKDEQQKAYLENKFSDILALLFILQDDYDRARYYTGSCLQTFLEDWSGLDSMMTSSRSAQLQSLQALTEMQEFLDFISNEGNFSTTSSTTSLLKRWSSREPDPKLHSVDIWDDVMTNRSVYLDKILLKFNKSSQLLNSEDSMDCSINTEQLENNFMKKRVMFSLRLAEVATGQVNFPVAKRQLQNSLHLIRDRLKNDRELEILWTHTYSDLNCKKCLILAPLEAIDTAISAIEQLDKVKDIKLLQEDLSTGVRHHLLKSSSLDTITNVLGINGTWDSLDSSLKEKLRALYFGKQADQLDKVISQIATKSFTTLQLAVKIAQSNENNLKTSDSRKKLVTSLMTMTNFCDRLLRLKEEDNEQTPKLDMKMFPGIVIRYVLKSMSYESTEARQKFPRLLQLVELHPGSDVEAFKRKSSDVPCWMFISWINQMVALLDKRESRAVHGILEDLAKHYPQALLYPLKISREQFKFGGSIEEQENKQFVERLNGTLSFPMLDDLIIALEQLTNPDMVFK
;
A
#
# COMPACT_ATOMS: atom_id res chain seq x y z
N MET A 1 57.46 -2.21 30.96
CA MET A 1 57.32 -3.67 31.15
C MET A 1 55.93 -3.98 30.69
N ASP A 2 55.77 -4.20 29.39
CA ASP A 2 54.54 -4.77 28.85
C ASP A 2 54.62 -6.25 29.18
N GLU A 3 53.96 -6.66 30.26
CA GLU A 3 53.68 -8.07 30.51
C GLU A 3 52.75 -8.52 29.40
N ASN A 4 53.33 -9.04 28.31
CA ASN A 4 52.57 -9.76 27.30
C ASN A 4 51.87 -10.92 28.02
N LEU A 5 50.54 -10.82 28.14
CA LEU A 5 49.67 -11.91 28.61
C LEU A 5 50.07 -13.20 27.89
N THR A 6 50.20 -14.30 28.61
CA THR A 6 50.38 -15.61 27.96
C THR A 6 49.15 -15.92 27.11
N ASP A 7 49.30 -16.70 26.03
CA ASP A 7 48.16 -17.05 25.14
C ASP A 7 46.96 -17.61 25.92
N THR A 8 47.22 -18.36 27.00
CA THR A 8 46.21 -18.89 27.93
C THR A 8 45.49 -17.80 28.73
N GLN A 9 46.21 -16.78 29.22
CA GLN A 9 45.62 -15.65 29.94
C GLN A 9 44.81 -14.77 28.99
N ALA A 10 45.28 -14.60 27.75
CA ALA A 10 44.52 -13.91 26.71
C ALA A 10 43.20 -14.64 26.42
N GLU A 11 43.21 -15.96 26.24
CA GLU A 11 41.97 -16.75 26.04
C GLU A 11 41.00 -16.67 27.22
N GLU A 12 41.49 -16.69 28.46
CA GLU A 12 40.65 -16.49 29.65
C GLU A 12 40.03 -15.09 29.66
N THR A 13 40.80 -14.04 29.39
CA THR A 13 40.25 -12.68 29.32
C THR A 13 39.20 -12.52 28.21
N PHE A 14 39.38 -13.17 27.05
CA PHE A 14 38.36 -13.16 25.98
C PHE A 14 37.07 -13.83 26.43
N ARG A 15 37.16 -14.97 27.14
CA ARG A 15 35.99 -15.68 27.68
C ARG A 15 35.26 -14.84 28.72
N ASP A 16 36.00 -14.14 29.58
CA ASP A 16 35.42 -13.25 30.60
C ASP A 16 34.71 -12.04 29.96
N ILE A 17 35.35 -11.41 28.97
CA ILE A 17 34.73 -10.30 28.21
C ILE A 17 33.47 -10.79 27.49
N GLN A 18 33.54 -11.94 26.83
CA GLN A 18 32.38 -12.51 26.14
C GLN A 18 31.23 -12.83 27.10
N GLY A 19 31.53 -13.41 28.27
CA GLY A 19 30.54 -13.66 29.32
C GLY A 19 29.92 -12.36 29.84
N ALA A 20 30.73 -11.34 30.08
CA ALA A 20 30.26 -10.03 30.51
C ALA A 20 29.36 -9.35 29.48
N LEU A 21 29.74 -9.38 28.19
CA LEU A 21 28.93 -8.79 27.11
C LEU A 21 27.61 -9.53 26.94
N ASN A 22 27.59 -10.86 26.98
CA ASN A 22 26.34 -11.61 26.93
C ASN A 22 25.45 -11.31 28.15
N ASN A 23 26.02 -11.20 29.35
CA ASN A 23 25.28 -10.81 30.55
C ASN A 23 24.71 -9.38 30.47
N MET A 24 25.44 -8.43 29.88
CA MET A 24 24.94 -7.07 29.64
C MET A 24 23.73 -7.09 28.70
N MET A 25 23.78 -7.92 27.67
CA MET A 25 22.71 -8.05 26.69
C MET A 25 21.47 -8.72 27.32
N THR A 26 21.63 -9.82 28.06
CA THR A 26 20.51 -10.53 28.70
C THR A 26 19.84 -9.74 29.81
N SER A 27 20.59 -8.93 30.57
CA SER A 27 20.05 -8.11 31.66
C SER A 27 19.48 -6.76 31.24
N SER A 28 19.64 -6.35 29.98
CA SER A 28 19.20 -5.05 29.50
C SER A 28 17.69 -5.00 29.25
N LEU A 29 16.97 -4.25 30.08
CA LEU A 29 15.51 -4.08 29.98
C LEU A 29 15.07 -2.85 29.17
N GLN A 30 15.93 -1.83 29.06
CA GLN A 30 15.60 -0.53 28.45
C GLN A 30 15.91 -0.45 26.96
N TYR A 31 16.70 -1.39 26.42
CA TYR A 31 17.12 -1.43 25.00
C TYR A 31 17.63 -0.09 24.47
N PHE A 32 18.35 0.67 25.30
CA PHE A 32 18.83 2.01 24.94
C PHE A 32 19.70 1.97 23.67
N PRO A 33 19.28 2.59 22.54
CA PRO A 33 19.89 2.33 21.24
C PRO A 33 21.40 2.60 21.15
N PRO A 34 21.96 3.69 21.71
CA PRO A 34 23.40 3.94 21.67
C PRO A 34 24.22 2.88 22.41
N PHE A 35 23.72 2.37 23.54
CA PHE A 35 24.41 1.33 24.32
C PHE A 35 24.43 0.01 23.55
N ILE A 36 23.28 -0.41 23.01
CA ILE A 36 23.15 -1.63 22.21
C ILE A 36 24.04 -1.57 20.97
N SER A 37 23.98 -0.47 20.23
CA SER A 37 24.79 -0.26 19.04
C SER A 37 26.28 -0.32 19.38
N CYS A 38 26.72 0.25 20.50
CA CYS A 38 28.11 0.18 20.96
C CYS A 38 28.55 -1.27 21.22
N VAL A 39 27.78 -2.03 21.98
CA VAL A 39 28.11 -3.43 22.31
C VAL A 39 28.20 -4.29 21.04
N GLN A 40 27.23 -4.16 20.14
CA GLN A 40 27.23 -4.91 18.89
C GLN A 40 28.37 -4.49 17.95
N ASN A 41 28.72 -3.20 17.89
CA ASN A 41 29.87 -2.71 17.12
C ASN A 41 31.21 -3.26 17.64
N VAL A 42 31.38 -3.37 18.96
CA VAL A 42 32.58 -3.98 19.55
C VAL A 42 32.69 -5.45 19.11
N CYS A 43 31.61 -6.21 19.23
CA CYS A 43 31.55 -7.61 18.78
C CYS A 43 31.70 -7.76 17.26
N TYR A 44 31.21 -6.80 16.49
CA TYR A 44 31.39 -6.78 15.04
C TYR A 44 32.86 -6.61 14.68
N ASN A 45 33.56 -5.65 15.28
CA ASN A 45 34.96 -5.37 14.98
C ASN A 45 35.89 -6.50 15.45
N GLU A 46 35.65 -7.05 16.64
CA GLU A 46 36.50 -8.08 17.22
C GLU A 46 36.15 -9.50 16.73
N GLY A 47 37.14 -10.16 16.12
CA GLY A 47 37.08 -11.50 15.51
C GLY A 47 36.59 -12.61 16.44
N LYS A 48 36.95 -12.50 17.71
CA LYS A 48 36.87 -13.58 18.70
C LYS A 48 35.63 -13.49 19.60
N LEU A 49 34.95 -12.34 19.59
CA LEU A 49 33.75 -12.13 20.41
C LEU A 49 32.52 -12.54 19.61
N SER A 50 31.68 -13.39 20.20
CA SER A 50 30.36 -13.72 19.67
C SER A 50 29.29 -13.52 20.73
N LEU A 51 28.17 -12.97 20.28
CA LEU A 51 26.94 -12.84 21.05
C LEU A 51 25.96 -13.94 20.61
N GLU A 52 25.11 -14.37 21.53
CA GLU A 52 24.03 -15.30 21.24
C GLU A 52 23.06 -14.74 20.20
N ALA A 53 22.79 -15.51 19.13
CA ALA A 53 22.02 -15.03 17.99
C ALA A 53 20.60 -14.56 18.37
N GLY A 54 19.88 -15.32 19.21
CA GLY A 54 18.54 -14.96 19.66
C GLY A 54 18.52 -13.63 20.43
N LYS A 55 19.47 -13.43 21.34
CA LYS A 55 19.58 -12.17 22.11
C LYS A 55 19.95 -10.99 21.21
N VAL A 56 20.83 -11.19 20.22
CA VAL A 56 21.11 -10.15 19.21
C VAL A 56 19.83 -9.76 18.48
N THR A 57 18.99 -10.72 18.06
CA THR A 57 17.72 -10.44 17.40
C THR A 57 16.78 -9.61 18.29
N THR A 58 16.44 -10.12 19.47
CA THR A 58 15.51 -9.45 20.41
C THR A 58 15.95 -8.02 20.67
N ILE A 59 17.22 -7.82 20.97
CA ILE A 59 17.73 -6.52 21.39
C ILE A 59 17.84 -5.54 20.22
N SER A 60 18.21 -6.02 19.02
CA SER A 60 18.25 -5.17 17.82
C SER A 60 16.85 -4.73 17.39
N ILE A 61 15.84 -5.61 17.52
CA ILE A 61 14.44 -5.25 17.26
C ILE A 61 13.94 -4.28 18.33
N GLY A 62 14.18 -4.57 19.61
CA GLY A 62 13.73 -3.74 20.73
C GLY A 62 14.34 -2.33 20.75
N SER A 63 15.57 -2.17 20.27
CA SER A 63 16.26 -0.87 20.18
C SER A 63 16.13 -0.18 18.82
N LEU A 64 15.42 -0.79 17.86
CA LEU A 64 15.35 -0.35 16.47
C LEU A 64 16.74 -0.18 15.78
N GLN A 65 17.71 -1.00 16.20
CA GLN A 65 19.09 -1.06 15.67
C GLN A 65 19.30 -2.31 14.81
N GLN A 66 18.32 -2.66 13.97
CA GLN A 66 18.38 -3.87 13.15
C GLN A 66 19.62 -3.96 12.22
N PRO A 67 20.06 -2.89 11.53
CA PRO A 67 21.20 -2.97 10.60
C PRO A 67 22.50 -3.48 11.23
N ILE A 68 22.85 -3.04 12.44
CA ILE A 68 24.07 -3.48 13.10
C ILE A 68 23.94 -4.94 13.61
N GLY A 69 22.75 -5.34 14.07
CA GLY A 69 22.44 -6.73 14.40
C GLY A 69 22.57 -7.66 13.18
N ILE A 70 22.04 -7.23 12.02
CA ILE A 70 22.14 -7.94 10.74
C ILE A 70 23.61 -8.13 10.37
N MET A 71 24.40 -7.06 10.35
CA MET A 71 25.82 -7.12 10.01
C MET A 71 26.61 -8.02 10.96
N LEU A 72 26.27 -8.01 12.25
CA LEU A 72 26.91 -8.88 13.24
C LEU A 72 26.62 -10.36 12.98
N LEU A 73 25.35 -10.73 12.77
CA LEU A 73 24.96 -12.10 12.50
C LEU A 73 25.50 -12.60 11.16
N GLU A 74 25.49 -11.78 10.11
CA GLU A 74 26.13 -12.12 8.82
C GLU A 74 27.61 -12.42 8.98
N LYS A 75 28.34 -11.59 9.75
CA LYS A 75 29.75 -11.81 10.03
C LYS A 75 29.98 -13.08 10.85
N GLN A 76 29.12 -13.37 11.82
CA GLN A 76 29.19 -14.61 12.60
C GLN A 76 28.99 -15.84 11.70
N ILE A 77 28.01 -15.81 10.78
CA ILE A 77 27.76 -16.89 9.81
C ILE A 77 28.97 -17.11 8.91
N LEU A 78 29.58 -16.04 8.40
CA LEU A 78 30.79 -16.14 7.57
C LEU A 78 31.94 -16.80 8.34
N ARG A 79 32.16 -16.43 9.62
CA ARG A 79 33.18 -17.05 10.46
C ARG A 79 32.91 -18.54 10.71
N ILE A 80 31.67 -18.91 11.00
CA ILE A 80 31.26 -20.33 11.18
C ILE A 80 31.57 -21.13 9.91
N SER A 81 31.41 -20.52 8.73
CA SER A 81 31.76 -21.16 7.46
C SER A 81 33.26 -21.26 7.17
N GLU A 82 34.08 -20.40 7.80
CA GLU A 82 35.53 -20.32 7.60
C GLU A 82 36.36 -21.13 8.61
N ASP A 83 35.77 -21.59 9.73
CA ASP A 83 36.50 -22.28 10.80
C ASP A 83 37.01 -23.68 10.33
N PRO A 84 38.34 -23.91 10.21
CA PRO A 84 38.92 -25.13 9.62
C PRO A 84 38.84 -26.40 10.50
N GLY A 85 38.14 -26.34 11.64
CA GLY A 85 38.11 -27.39 12.66
C GLY A 85 37.47 -28.72 12.22
N GLU A 86 36.60 -28.71 11.21
CA GLU A 86 36.14 -29.93 10.56
C GLU A 86 36.99 -30.21 9.33
N ARG A 87 37.94 -31.16 9.46
CA ARG A 87 38.71 -31.69 8.33
C ARG A 87 37.77 -31.94 7.15
N PRO A 88 38.04 -31.40 5.93
CA PRO A 88 37.21 -31.69 4.78
C PRO A 88 37.34 -33.18 4.50
N THR A 89 36.32 -33.95 4.89
CA THR A 89 36.24 -35.37 4.56
C THR A 89 36.14 -35.43 3.04
N LYS A 90 37.23 -35.84 2.40
CA LYS A 90 37.30 -36.06 0.96
C LYS A 90 36.10 -36.92 0.54
N ARG A 91 35.16 -36.26 -0.14
CA ARG A 91 33.80 -36.67 -0.59
C ARG A 91 32.63 -36.07 0.21
N GLN A 92 32.51 -34.74 0.25
CA GLN A 92 31.20 -34.10 0.44
C GLN A 92 30.40 -34.26 -0.86
N ARG A 93 29.40 -35.16 -0.84
CA ARG A 93 28.26 -35.13 -1.77
C ARG A 93 27.50 -33.82 -1.51
N THR A 94 26.92 -33.25 -2.55
CA THR A 94 26.16 -31.99 -2.62
C THR A 94 24.85 -31.97 -1.81
N SER A 95 24.82 -32.47 -0.56
CA SER A 95 23.62 -32.53 0.26
C SER A 95 23.91 -32.77 1.76
N ALA A 96 24.91 -32.10 2.34
CA ALA A 96 25.02 -32.07 3.80
C ALA A 96 24.14 -30.92 4.32
N SER A 97 23.14 -31.23 5.15
CA SER A 97 22.33 -30.21 5.84
C SER A 97 23.26 -29.32 6.70
N PRO A 98 23.02 -28.00 6.75
CA PRO A 98 23.79 -27.10 7.61
C PRO A 98 23.74 -27.55 9.08
N SER A 99 24.76 -27.16 9.86
CA SER A 99 24.78 -27.46 11.30
C SER A 99 23.56 -26.84 12.00
N ARG A 100 23.14 -27.41 13.15
CA ARG A 100 22.00 -26.88 13.91
C ARG A 100 22.24 -25.42 14.32
N GLU A 101 23.45 -25.08 14.78
CA GLU A 101 23.83 -23.73 15.20
C GLU A 101 23.88 -22.73 14.03
N THR A 102 24.33 -23.18 12.85
CA THR A 102 24.27 -22.34 11.64
C THR A 102 22.81 -22.11 11.24
N THR A 103 21.96 -23.12 11.36
CA THR A 103 20.53 -23.04 11.03
C THR A 103 19.80 -22.09 11.98
N THR A 104 20.06 -22.15 13.29
CA THR A 104 19.48 -21.20 14.26
C THR A 104 19.90 -19.77 13.97
N THR A 105 21.19 -19.53 13.68
CA THR A 105 21.69 -18.19 13.36
C THR A 105 21.07 -17.63 12.08
N TRP A 106 20.85 -18.47 11.06
CA TRP A 106 20.12 -18.06 9.84
C TRP A 106 18.65 -17.72 10.11
N ILE A 107 17.96 -18.47 10.98
CA ILE A 107 16.57 -18.17 11.34
C ILE A 107 16.50 -16.85 12.12
N GLU A 108 17.43 -16.62 13.06
CA GLU A 108 17.52 -15.36 13.80
C GLU A 108 17.83 -14.17 12.90
N LEU A 109 18.76 -14.32 11.95
CA LEU A 109 19.01 -13.32 10.90
C LEU A 109 17.75 -13.07 10.05
N SER A 110 16.97 -14.12 9.78
CA SER A 110 15.71 -13.98 9.04
C SER A 110 14.66 -13.17 9.82
N LYS A 111 14.60 -13.30 11.15
CA LYS A 111 13.72 -12.45 11.98
C LYS A 111 14.10 -10.97 11.86
N LEU A 112 15.39 -10.65 11.81
CA LEU A 112 15.87 -9.27 11.59
C LEU A 112 15.51 -8.74 10.20
N TYR A 113 15.78 -9.50 9.13
CA TYR A 113 15.40 -9.10 7.77
C TYR A 113 13.89 -8.93 7.60
N LYS A 114 13.10 -9.79 8.26
CA LYS A 114 11.64 -9.66 8.33
C LYS A 114 11.21 -8.38 8.99
N SER A 115 11.85 -7.97 10.10
CA SER A 115 11.50 -6.76 10.83
C SER A 115 11.74 -5.47 10.04
N ILE A 116 12.64 -5.48 9.03
CA ILE A 116 12.85 -4.37 8.09
C ILE A 116 12.06 -4.52 6.78
N GLU A 117 11.20 -5.54 6.69
CA GLU A 117 10.36 -5.87 5.54
C GLU A 117 11.13 -6.21 4.24
N ASP A 118 12.38 -6.69 4.34
CA ASP A 118 13.18 -7.12 3.19
C ASP A 118 12.93 -8.60 2.84
N PHE A 119 11.77 -8.85 2.21
CA PHE A 119 11.35 -10.19 1.83
C PHE A 119 12.17 -10.80 0.68
N ASP A 120 12.92 -10.01 -0.09
CA ASP A 120 13.75 -10.52 -1.16
C ASP A 120 14.97 -11.26 -0.60
N VAL A 121 15.61 -10.70 0.42
CA VAL A 121 16.70 -11.38 1.14
C VAL A 121 16.18 -12.62 1.87
N LEU A 122 15.01 -12.54 2.51
CA LEU A 122 14.39 -13.72 3.16
C LEU A 122 14.19 -14.88 2.18
N ARG A 123 13.70 -14.61 0.96
CA ARG A 123 13.57 -15.64 -0.07
C ARG A 123 14.92 -16.24 -0.44
N GLY A 124 15.97 -15.43 -0.52
CA GLY A 124 17.35 -15.91 -0.72
C GLY A 124 17.78 -16.88 0.38
N ILE A 125 17.57 -16.50 1.64
CA ILE A 125 17.93 -17.28 2.83
C ILE A 125 17.21 -18.64 2.82
N PHE A 126 15.88 -18.66 2.72
CA PHE A 126 15.07 -19.89 2.78
C PHE A 126 15.10 -20.73 1.50
N SER A 127 15.65 -20.22 0.38
CA SER A 127 15.82 -21.00 -0.86
C SER A 127 17.16 -21.71 -0.96
N SER A 128 18.19 -21.22 -0.26
CA SER A 128 19.57 -21.68 -0.47
C SER A 128 20.27 -22.23 0.77
N GLN A 129 19.94 -21.79 1.99
CA GLN A 129 20.79 -22.02 3.16
C GLN A 129 20.13 -22.71 4.36
N ILE A 130 18.82 -22.98 4.37
CA ILE A 130 18.13 -23.49 5.57
C ILE A 130 17.48 -24.86 5.35
N GLY A 131 17.70 -25.79 6.29
CA GLY A 131 17.01 -27.07 6.40
C GLY A 131 15.59 -26.99 7.01
N THR A 132 14.87 -25.90 6.79
CA THR A 132 13.50 -25.65 7.31
C THR A 132 12.44 -26.38 6.50
N GLN A 133 11.23 -26.46 7.06
CA GLN A 133 10.09 -27.05 6.36
C GLN A 133 9.72 -26.24 5.10
N ALA A 134 9.23 -26.94 4.08
CA ALA A 134 8.77 -26.29 2.84
C ALA A 134 7.58 -25.34 3.08
N ILE A 135 6.80 -25.59 4.14
CA ILE A 135 5.65 -24.76 4.55
C ILE A 135 6.13 -23.37 4.99
N THR A 136 7.20 -23.27 5.76
CA THR A 136 7.81 -22.00 6.23
C THR A 136 8.12 -21.09 5.05
N ARG A 137 8.77 -21.63 4.01
CA ARG A 137 9.06 -20.87 2.78
C ARG A 137 7.79 -20.39 2.07
N GLN A 138 6.79 -21.27 1.92
CA GLN A 138 5.52 -20.91 1.25
C GLN A 138 4.74 -19.84 2.04
N ALA A 139 4.80 -19.90 3.37
CA ALA A 139 4.15 -18.94 4.25
C ALA A 139 4.81 -17.56 4.15
N LEU A 140 6.14 -17.49 4.21
CA LEU A 140 6.90 -16.24 4.01
C LEU A 140 6.72 -15.66 2.61
N GLU A 141 6.63 -16.50 1.57
CA GLU A 141 6.32 -16.04 0.21
C GLU A 141 4.92 -15.42 0.11
N ALA A 142 3.93 -16.00 0.79
CA ALA A 142 2.58 -15.44 0.84
C ALA A 142 2.55 -14.13 1.62
N GLU A 143 3.27 -14.07 2.75
CA GLU A 143 3.42 -12.87 3.58
C GLU A 143 4.09 -11.73 2.80
N GLY A 144 5.19 -12.00 2.10
CA GLY A 144 5.88 -11.01 1.26
C GLY A 144 5.09 -10.57 0.01
N ARG A 145 3.99 -11.24 -0.33
CA ARG A 145 3.03 -10.79 -1.36
C ARG A 145 1.87 -9.98 -0.77
N GLY A 146 1.82 -9.82 0.56
CA GLY A 146 0.70 -9.20 1.27
C GLY A 146 -0.53 -10.10 1.45
N ASP A 147 -0.46 -11.39 1.09
CA ASP A 147 -1.54 -12.35 1.36
C ASP A 147 -1.40 -12.96 2.76
N TYR A 148 -1.65 -12.12 3.77
CA TYR A 148 -1.57 -12.50 5.17
C TYR A 148 -2.57 -13.60 5.54
N THR A 149 -3.68 -13.77 4.80
CA THR A 149 -4.63 -14.84 5.10
C THR A 149 -4.13 -16.20 4.72
N LYS A 150 -3.45 -16.31 3.59
CA LYS A 150 -2.80 -17.55 3.19
C LYS A 150 -1.60 -17.82 4.09
N ALA A 151 -0.80 -16.80 4.40
CA ALA A 151 0.32 -16.93 5.32
C ALA A 151 -0.12 -17.45 6.70
N LEU A 152 -1.13 -16.82 7.31
CA LEU A 152 -1.69 -17.24 8.60
C LEU A 152 -2.16 -18.71 8.58
N LYS A 153 -2.87 -19.12 7.52
CA LYS A 153 -3.31 -20.52 7.40
C LYS A 153 -2.15 -21.50 7.30
N LEU A 154 -1.08 -21.13 6.58
CA LEU A 154 0.09 -21.99 6.40
C LEU A 154 0.88 -22.12 7.72
N TYR A 155 1.08 -21.02 8.45
CA TYR A 155 1.72 -21.07 9.76
C TYR A 155 0.90 -21.85 10.79
N SER A 156 -0.44 -21.75 10.79
CA SER A 156 -1.26 -22.56 11.71
C SER A 156 -1.35 -24.04 11.34
N GLN A 157 -0.88 -24.45 10.16
CA GLN A 157 -0.91 -25.84 9.68
C GLN A 157 0.42 -26.58 9.83
N SER A 158 1.49 -25.87 10.19
CA SER A 158 2.81 -26.49 10.36
C SER A 158 2.81 -27.43 11.58
N SER A 159 3.57 -28.53 11.47
CA SER A 159 3.67 -29.54 12.53
C SER A 159 4.93 -29.31 13.34
N GLU A 160 4.75 -29.11 14.65
CA GLU A 160 5.82 -28.89 15.63
C GLU A 160 6.78 -30.08 15.77
N GLY A 161 6.32 -31.31 15.50
CA GLY A 161 7.04 -32.54 15.87
C GLY A 161 8.39 -32.78 15.19
N ASP A 162 8.62 -32.18 14.02
CA ASP A 162 9.85 -32.36 13.21
C ASP A 162 10.69 -31.06 13.05
N ALA A 163 10.23 -29.93 13.61
CA ALA A 163 10.86 -28.61 13.43
C ALA A 163 11.86 -28.26 14.54
N LEU A 164 12.78 -27.33 14.27
CA LEU A 164 13.61 -26.72 15.31
C LEU A 164 12.76 -25.75 16.14
N GLN A 165 13.01 -25.63 17.45
CA GLN A 165 12.28 -24.69 18.30
C GLN A 165 12.29 -23.26 17.74
N VAL A 166 13.44 -22.79 17.27
CA VAL A 166 13.57 -21.44 16.68
C VAL A 166 12.71 -21.23 15.42
N GLU A 167 12.42 -22.32 14.69
CA GLU A 167 11.48 -22.30 13.56
C GLU A 167 10.03 -22.23 14.04
N VAL A 168 9.69 -22.92 15.14
CA VAL A 168 8.38 -22.82 15.80
C VAL A 168 8.16 -21.40 16.33
N ASP A 169 9.14 -20.82 17.03
CA ASP A 169 9.07 -19.45 17.55
C ASP A 169 8.86 -18.43 16.41
N LEU A 170 9.50 -18.66 15.26
CA LEU A 170 9.27 -17.85 14.05
C LEU A 170 7.81 -17.96 13.58
N TRP A 171 7.21 -19.15 13.61
CA TRP A 171 5.81 -19.34 13.23
C TRP A 171 4.87 -18.62 14.19
N ASP A 172 5.10 -18.72 15.50
CA ASP A 172 4.30 -18.04 16.54
C ASP A 172 4.30 -16.52 16.32
N ASP A 173 5.49 -15.92 16.20
CA ASP A 173 5.66 -14.50 15.89
C ASP A 173 4.94 -14.11 14.59
N SER A 174 5.05 -14.97 13.58
CA SER A 174 4.45 -14.72 12.27
C SER A 174 2.92 -14.83 12.27
N ILE A 175 2.35 -15.72 13.08
CA ILE A 175 0.91 -15.84 13.31
C ILE A 175 0.38 -14.55 13.92
N LEU A 176 1.04 -14.08 14.98
CA LEU A 176 0.64 -12.86 15.70
C LEU A 176 0.76 -11.62 14.81
N GLU A 177 1.86 -11.47 14.07
CA GLU A 177 2.02 -10.35 13.14
C GLU A 177 1.01 -10.42 11.97
N CYS A 178 0.73 -11.61 11.42
CA CYS A 178 -0.33 -11.77 10.41
C CYS A 178 -1.70 -11.37 10.97
N CYS A 179 -2.02 -11.75 12.22
CA CYS A 179 -3.24 -11.33 12.89
C CYS A 179 -3.31 -9.81 13.07
N LYS A 180 -2.17 -9.16 13.39
CA LYS A 180 -2.05 -7.70 13.50
C LYS A 180 -2.34 -7.02 12.17
N ARG A 181 -1.69 -7.45 11.09
CA ARG A 181 -1.90 -6.92 9.72
C ARG A 181 -3.31 -7.16 9.20
N LEU A 182 -3.99 -8.21 9.67
CA LEU A 182 -5.38 -8.53 9.35
C LEU A 182 -6.40 -7.93 10.33
N THR A 183 -5.96 -7.16 11.32
CA THR A 183 -6.77 -6.59 12.41
C THR A 183 -7.68 -7.61 13.10
N LEU A 184 -7.20 -8.86 13.22
CA LEU A 184 -7.90 -10.00 13.82
C LEU A 184 -7.59 -10.08 15.32
N TRP A 185 -8.09 -9.10 16.08
CA TRP A 185 -7.78 -8.97 17.51
C TRP A 185 -8.27 -10.16 18.33
N ASP A 186 -9.43 -10.74 18.00
CA ASP A 186 -9.96 -11.91 18.73
C ASP A 186 -9.06 -13.15 18.54
N LYS A 187 -8.65 -13.43 17.30
CA LYS A 187 -7.75 -14.56 17.02
C LYS A 187 -6.35 -14.34 17.57
N MET A 188 -5.88 -13.11 17.59
CA MET A 188 -4.59 -12.76 18.19
C MET A 188 -4.58 -13.08 19.69
N GLU A 189 -5.66 -12.74 20.39
CA GLU A 189 -5.83 -13.10 21.80
C GLU A 189 -5.84 -14.62 21.96
N GLU A 190 -6.66 -15.35 21.19
CA GLU A 190 -6.72 -16.82 21.23
C GLU A 190 -5.32 -17.44 21.04
N SER A 191 -4.54 -16.95 20.06
CA SER A 191 -3.17 -17.42 19.81
C SER A 191 -2.19 -17.12 20.94
N CYS A 192 -2.36 -16.01 21.67
CA CYS A 192 -1.49 -15.70 22.82
C CYS A 192 -1.79 -16.57 24.05
N LEU A 193 -2.98 -17.18 24.11
CA LEU A 193 -3.47 -17.89 25.30
C LEU A 193 -3.45 -19.42 25.16
N VAL A 194 -2.97 -19.97 24.05
CA VAL A 194 -2.98 -21.42 23.76
C VAL A 194 -2.28 -22.23 24.85
N ASP A 195 -1.14 -21.72 25.34
CA ASP A 195 -0.28 -22.40 26.33
C ASP A 195 -0.47 -21.89 27.76
N VAL A 196 -1.54 -21.12 28.02
CA VAL A 196 -1.82 -20.57 29.35
C VAL A 196 -2.82 -21.45 30.09
N ASP A 197 -2.46 -21.90 31.29
CA ASP A 197 -3.38 -22.74 32.05
C ASP A 197 -4.64 -21.97 32.47
N GLU A 198 -5.79 -22.63 32.33
CA GLU A 198 -7.05 -22.19 32.94
C GLU A 198 -7.17 -22.76 34.37
N LYS A 199 -7.39 -21.88 35.35
CA LYS A 199 -7.72 -22.26 36.73
C LYS A 199 -9.18 -21.91 37.00
N ASP A 200 -10.00 -22.90 37.34
CA ASP A 200 -11.44 -22.72 37.63
C ASP A 200 -12.22 -21.98 36.51
N GLY A 201 -11.82 -22.18 35.25
CA GLY A 201 -12.43 -21.50 34.09
C GLY A 201 -12.01 -20.03 33.91
N VAL A 202 -10.99 -19.58 34.63
CA VAL A 202 -10.36 -18.26 34.50
C VAL A 202 -8.94 -18.44 34.00
N VAL A 203 -8.58 -17.70 32.94
CA VAL A 203 -7.23 -17.68 32.37
C VAL A 203 -6.29 -16.98 33.36
N ASP A 204 -5.21 -17.64 33.74
CA ASP A 204 -4.19 -17.09 34.63
C ASP A 204 -3.26 -16.15 33.83
N LEU A 205 -3.61 -14.87 33.70
CA LEU A 205 -2.80 -13.92 32.92
C LEU A 205 -1.42 -13.64 33.53
N ASP A 206 -1.23 -13.91 34.83
CA ASP A 206 0.07 -13.74 35.50
C ASP A 206 1.11 -14.73 34.95
N GLN A 207 0.70 -15.78 34.22
CA GLN A 207 1.60 -16.67 33.50
C GLN A 207 2.46 -15.95 32.46
N MET A 208 1.98 -14.81 31.93
CA MET A 208 2.73 -13.98 30.98
C MET A 208 4.05 -13.45 31.55
N TRP A 209 4.18 -13.41 32.89
CA TRP A 209 5.38 -12.97 33.58
C TRP A 209 6.32 -14.12 34.00
N ARG A 210 5.94 -15.39 33.76
CA ARG A 210 6.70 -16.56 34.24
C ARG A 210 8.04 -16.74 33.53
N ASP A 211 8.08 -16.50 32.21
CA ASP A 211 9.26 -16.73 31.38
C ASP A 211 9.50 -15.55 30.41
N GLU A 212 10.76 -15.37 30.01
CA GLU A 212 11.19 -14.35 29.05
C GLU A 212 10.50 -14.53 27.69
N TYR A 213 10.28 -15.78 27.26
CA TYR A 213 9.60 -16.07 26.00
C TYR A 213 8.20 -15.44 25.96
N PHE A 214 7.35 -15.73 26.95
CA PHE A 214 5.99 -15.16 27.03
C PHE A 214 6.01 -13.64 27.09
N LYS A 215 6.95 -13.07 27.85
CA LYS A 215 7.11 -11.63 28.03
C LYS A 215 7.52 -10.90 26.75
N GLU A 216 8.33 -11.52 25.90
CA GLU A 216 8.84 -10.91 24.65
C GLU A 216 7.93 -11.21 23.45
N HIS A 217 7.41 -12.44 23.34
CA HIS A 217 6.69 -12.91 22.16
C HIS A 217 5.17 -12.77 22.27
N TYR A 218 4.56 -12.98 23.44
CA TYR A 218 3.09 -12.97 23.58
C TYR A 218 2.52 -11.71 24.22
N LEU A 219 3.13 -11.22 25.30
CA LEU A 219 2.65 -10.07 26.06
C LEU A 219 2.39 -8.81 25.20
N PRO A 220 3.26 -8.40 24.25
CA PRO A 220 2.99 -7.23 23.40
C PRO A 220 1.70 -7.36 22.59
N PHE A 221 1.45 -8.54 22.02
CA PHE A 221 0.27 -8.82 21.20
C PHE A 221 -0.99 -9.02 22.04
N LEU A 222 -0.87 -9.61 23.23
CA LEU A 222 -1.96 -9.73 24.19
C LEU A 222 -2.45 -8.36 24.67
N LEU A 223 -1.52 -7.49 25.09
CA LEU A 223 -1.84 -6.12 25.51
C LEU A 223 -2.56 -5.35 24.40
N ARG A 224 -2.05 -5.48 23.16
CA ARG A 224 -2.64 -4.82 21.98
C ARG A 224 -4.02 -5.37 21.66
N SER A 225 -4.19 -6.70 21.57
CA SER A 225 -5.45 -7.34 21.19
C SER A 225 -6.57 -7.02 22.18
N LYS A 226 -6.31 -7.19 23.49
CA LYS A 226 -7.27 -6.84 24.55
C LYS A 226 -7.62 -5.36 24.50
N THR A 227 -6.64 -4.45 24.43
CA THR A 227 -6.90 -3.00 24.35
C THR A 227 -7.76 -2.64 23.13
N LYS A 228 -7.51 -3.24 21.97
CA LYS A 228 -8.34 -3.04 20.77
C LYS A 228 -9.76 -3.56 20.89
N GLN A 229 -9.94 -4.66 21.61
CA GLN A 229 -11.27 -5.15 21.97
C GLN A 229 -12.02 -4.19 22.90
N PHE A 230 -11.32 -3.59 23.87
CA PHE A 230 -11.88 -2.50 24.69
C PHE A 230 -12.31 -1.29 23.86
N CYS A 231 -11.52 -0.88 22.89
CA CYS A 231 -11.90 0.21 21.98
C CYS A 231 -13.18 -0.11 21.18
N SER A 232 -13.49 -1.39 20.97
CA SER A 232 -14.71 -1.85 20.30
C SER A 232 -15.92 -1.94 21.25
N GLY A 233 -15.75 -1.66 22.55
CA GLY A 233 -16.78 -1.70 23.57
C GLY A 233 -16.92 -3.03 24.32
N LYS A 234 -15.98 -3.98 24.15
CA LYS A 234 -15.91 -5.18 24.98
C LYS A 234 -15.31 -4.83 26.34
N HIS A 235 -15.91 -5.30 27.43
CA HIS A 235 -15.36 -5.13 28.78
C HIS A 235 -14.72 -6.43 29.27
N ASP A 236 -13.54 -6.31 29.89
CA ASP A 236 -12.79 -7.44 30.44
C ASP A 236 -12.14 -7.08 31.80
N ASP A 237 -12.85 -7.36 32.88
CA ASP A 237 -12.37 -7.04 34.23
C ASP A 237 -11.11 -7.84 34.61
N GLN A 238 -10.90 -9.02 34.03
CA GLN A 238 -9.70 -9.83 34.30
C GLN A 238 -8.45 -9.13 33.77
N PHE A 239 -8.53 -8.60 32.54
CA PHE A 239 -7.44 -7.83 31.96
C PHE A 239 -7.13 -6.55 32.74
N LEU A 240 -8.15 -5.81 33.17
CA LEU A 240 -7.95 -4.60 33.97
C LEU A 240 -7.31 -4.92 35.33
N ASN A 241 -7.74 -6.02 35.96
CA ASN A 241 -7.14 -6.49 37.21
C ASN A 241 -5.68 -6.89 37.01
N PHE A 242 -5.36 -7.62 35.94
CA PHE A 242 -3.99 -7.98 35.55
C PHE A 242 -3.09 -6.75 35.40
N ILE A 243 -3.53 -5.71 34.66
CA ILE A 243 -2.78 -4.45 34.53
C ILE A 243 -2.62 -3.77 35.89
N SER A 244 -3.68 -3.69 36.69
CA SER A 244 -3.63 -3.04 38.00
C SER A 244 -2.69 -3.75 38.98
N ASN A 245 -2.60 -5.08 38.92
CA ASN A 245 -1.69 -5.87 39.73
C ASN A 245 -0.26 -5.75 39.22
N SER A 246 -0.07 -5.78 37.90
CA SER A 246 1.25 -5.59 37.27
C SER A 246 1.84 -4.21 37.58
N LEU A 247 1.01 -3.16 37.69
CA LEU A 247 1.44 -1.82 38.08
C LEU A 247 1.77 -1.68 39.58
N LYS A 248 1.43 -2.65 40.44
CA LYS A 248 1.83 -2.66 41.86
C LYS A 248 3.23 -3.24 42.06
N ASP A 249 3.65 -4.15 41.18
CA ASP A 249 5.01 -4.69 41.16
C ASP A 249 5.94 -3.69 40.45
N GLU A 250 7.03 -3.31 41.12
CA GLU A 250 7.97 -2.30 40.61
C GLU A 250 8.69 -2.74 39.32
N GLN A 251 9.02 -4.03 39.18
CA GLN A 251 9.71 -4.55 38.01
C GLN A 251 8.79 -4.65 36.80
N GLN A 252 7.57 -5.17 37.00
CA GLN A 252 6.57 -5.29 35.94
C GLN A 252 6.08 -3.91 35.50
N LYS A 253 5.85 -3.00 36.46
CA LYS A 253 5.54 -1.61 36.19
C LYS A 253 6.61 -0.96 35.32
N ALA A 254 7.89 -1.02 35.71
CA ALA A 254 8.96 -0.41 34.93
C ALA A 254 9.00 -0.95 33.49
N TYR A 255 8.76 -2.24 33.29
CA TYR A 255 8.69 -2.82 31.95
C TYR A 255 7.51 -2.29 31.13
N LEU A 256 6.31 -2.23 31.71
CA LEU A 256 5.11 -1.73 31.05
C LEU A 256 5.21 -0.23 30.72
N GLU A 257 5.72 0.58 31.63
CA GLU A 257 5.91 2.02 31.43
C GLU A 257 6.96 2.30 30.34
N ASN A 258 8.04 1.51 30.26
CA ASN A 258 9.07 1.73 29.25
C ASN A 258 8.62 1.32 27.85
N LYS A 259 7.96 0.17 27.69
CA LYS A 259 7.62 -0.39 26.36
C LYS A 259 6.21 -0.09 25.86
N PHE A 260 5.24 0.07 26.76
CA PHE A 260 3.81 0.08 26.42
C PHE A 260 3.07 1.29 27.02
N SER A 261 3.76 2.41 27.23
CA SER A 261 3.14 3.64 27.73
C SER A 261 2.00 4.16 26.83
N ASP A 262 2.05 3.91 25.53
CA ASP A 262 1.02 4.28 24.57
C ASP A 262 -0.28 3.48 24.80
N ILE A 263 -0.14 2.17 25.04
CA ILE A 263 -1.24 1.28 25.41
C ILE A 263 -1.82 1.70 26.76
N LEU A 264 -0.97 1.95 27.77
CA LEU A 264 -1.40 2.42 29.08
C LEU A 264 -2.17 3.75 28.97
N ALA A 265 -1.66 4.71 28.21
CA ALA A 265 -2.33 6.00 28.00
C ALA A 265 -3.73 5.81 27.39
N LEU A 266 -3.87 4.95 26.38
CA LEU A 266 -5.15 4.64 25.76
C LEU A 266 -6.11 3.91 26.72
N LEU A 267 -5.62 2.98 27.54
CA LEU A 267 -6.41 2.29 28.56
C LEU A 267 -6.92 3.26 29.63
N PHE A 268 -6.10 4.20 30.09
CA PHE A 268 -6.54 5.21 31.06
C PHE A 268 -7.55 6.20 30.44
N ILE A 269 -7.45 6.51 29.15
CA ILE A 269 -8.51 7.24 28.42
C ILE A 269 -9.82 6.45 28.43
N LEU A 270 -9.76 5.14 28.18
CA LEU A 270 -10.94 4.26 28.21
C LEU A 270 -11.57 4.19 29.61
N GLN A 271 -10.76 4.28 30.67
CA GLN A 271 -11.18 4.31 32.08
C GLN A 271 -11.60 5.72 32.59
N ASP A 272 -11.54 6.75 31.75
CA ASP A 272 -11.81 8.16 32.10
C ASP A 272 -10.81 8.78 33.12
N ASP A 273 -9.62 8.18 33.31
CA ASP A 273 -8.52 8.76 34.09
C ASP A 273 -7.58 9.55 33.15
N TYR A 274 -7.98 10.79 32.85
CA TYR A 274 -7.25 11.64 31.90
C TYR A 274 -5.90 12.16 32.43
N ASP A 275 -5.72 12.22 33.74
CA ASP A 275 -4.47 12.70 34.35
C ASP A 275 -3.35 11.68 34.15
N ARG A 276 -3.62 10.40 34.43
CA ARG A 276 -2.67 9.32 34.13
C ARG A 276 -2.44 9.17 32.64
N ALA A 277 -3.48 9.27 31.83
CA ALA A 277 -3.33 9.24 30.38
C ALA A 277 -2.37 10.34 29.88
N ARG A 278 -2.47 11.56 30.44
CA ARG A 278 -1.59 12.68 30.09
C ARG A 278 -0.14 12.43 30.52
N TYR A 279 0.07 11.85 31.70
CA TYR A 279 1.40 11.44 32.15
C TYR A 279 2.06 10.46 31.17
N TYR A 280 1.38 9.35 30.83
CA TYR A 280 1.93 8.34 29.92
C TYR A 280 2.11 8.87 28.49
N THR A 281 1.17 9.70 27.99
CA THR A 281 1.32 10.35 26.68
C THR A 281 2.56 11.23 26.64
N GLY A 282 2.83 12.00 27.71
CA GLY A 282 4.05 12.80 27.85
C GLY A 282 5.31 11.93 27.88
N SER A 283 5.27 10.81 28.62
CA SER A 283 6.37 9.83 28.65
C SER A 283 6.68 9.29 27.26
N CYS A 284 5.66 8.86 26.49
CA CYS A 284 5.85 8.38 25.11
C CYS A 284 6.55 9.40 24.21
N LEU A 285 6.17 10.68 24.32
CA LEU A 285 6.79 11.74 23.51
C LEU A 285 8.25 11.97 23.90
N GLN A 286 8.58 11.85 25.19
CA GLN A 286 9.98 11.93 25.63
C GLN A 286 10.80 10.74 25.12
N THR A 287 10.30 9.51 25.30
CA THR A 287 10.95 8.29 24.78
C THR A 287 11.14 8.36 23.27
N PHE A 288 10.15 8.84 22.52
CA PHE A 288 10.27 9.08 21.09
C PHE A 288 11.45 10.00 20.76
N LEU A 289 11.63 11.11 21.48
CA LEU A 289 12.74 12.05 21.23
C LEU A 289 14.10 11.42 21.56
N GLU A 290 14.18 10.66 22.65
CA GLU A 290 15.39 9.96 23.07
C GLU A 290 15.80 8.91 22.02
N ASP A 291 14.87 8.04 21.63
CA ASP A 291 15.11 7.00 20.62
C ASP A 291 15.43 7.59 19.26
N TRP A 292 14.71 8.65 18.84
CA TRP A 292 14.94 9.29 17.55
C TRP A 292 16.33 9.92 17.45
N SER A 293 16.86 10.43 18.57
CA SER A 293 18.22 10.96 18.64
C SER A 293 19.28 9.86 18.49
N GLY A 294 18.95 8.61 18.85
CA GLY A 294 19.82 7.44 18.74
C GLY A 294 19.81 6.76 17.36
N LEU A 295 18.89 7.13 16.46
CA LEU A 295 18.80 6.53 15.11
C LEU A 295 19.62 7.31 14.08
N ASP A 296 20.47 6.60 13.34
CA ASP A 296 21.25 7.19 12.26
C ASP A 296 20.39 7.61 11.05
N SER A 297 20.85 8.61 10.32
CA SER A 297 20.19 9.12 9.10
C SER A 297 19.98 8.10 7.98
N MET A 298 20.83 7.08 7.88
CA MET A 298 20.74 6.03 6.86
C MET A 298 19.78 4.90 7.26
N MET A 299 19.32 4.85 8.51
CA MET A 299 18.38 3.82 9.00
C MET A 299 16.94 4.17 8.60
N THR A 300 16.67 4.20 7.30
CA THR A 300 15.39 4.70 6.76
C THR A 300 14.18 3.91 7.24
N SER A 301 14.29 2.58 7.31
CA SER A 301 13.19 1.71 7.76
C SER A 301 12.88 1.91 9.24
N SER A 302 13.91 1.89 10.10
CA SER A 302 13.77 2.09 11.55
C SER A 302 13.21 3.48 11.88
N ARG A 303 13.68 4.53 11.18
CA ARG A 303 13.16 5.90 11.34
C ARG A 303 11.72 6.02 10.83
N SER A 304 11.39 5.38 9.71
CA SER A 304 10.02 5.36 9.21
C SER A 304 9.08 4.68 10.21
N ALA A 305 9.45 3.52 10.76
CA ALA A 305 8.67 2.81 11.76
C ALA A 305 8.43 3.66 13.02
N GLN A 306 9.47 4.36 13.49
CA GLN A 306 9.32 5.23 14.65
C GLN A 306 8.42 6.44 14.37
N LEU A 307 8.55 7.06 13.19
CA LEU A 307 7.75 8.23 12.82
C LEU A 307 6.25 7.92 12.67
N GLN A 308 5.90 6.69 12.30
CA GLN A 308 4.53 6.25 12.08
C GLN A 308 3.65 6.32 13.36
N SER A 309 4.23 6.11 14.54
CA SER A 309 3.49 6.16 15.82
C SER A 309 3.14 7.59 16.26
N LEU A 310 3.89 8.60 15.78
CA LEU A 310 3.78 9.98 16.23
C LEU A 310 2.40 10.60 15.96
N GLN A 311 1.74 10.21 14.86
CA GLN A 311 0.40 10.70 14.56
C GLN A 311 -0.61 10.29 15.64
N ALA A 312 -0.58 9.02 16.08
CA ALA A 312 -1.50 8.55 17.11
C ALA A 312 -1.23 9.24 18.46
N LEU A 313 0.04 9.42 18.82
CA LEU A 313 0.44 10.11 20.06
C LEU A 313 0.01 11.59 20.06
N THR A 314 0.22 12.29 18.95
CA THR A 314 -0.20 13.70 18.82
C THR A 314 -1.72 13.85 18.85
N GLU A 315 -2.48 12.95 18.23
CA GLU A 315 -3.94 12.94 18.31
C GLU A 315 -4.46 12.63 19.72
N MET A 316 -3.77 11.76 20.44
CA MET A 316 -4.06 11.48 21.84
C MET A 316 -3.87 12.72 22.72
N GLN A 317 -2.75 13.43 22.57
CA GLN A 317 -2.49 14.68 23.27
C GLN A 317 -3.54 15.75 22.91
N GLU A 318 -3.84 15.93 21.62
CA GLU A 318 -4.87 16.86 21.16
C GLU A 318 -6.24 16.56 21.78
N PHE A 319 -6.62 15.28 21.90
CA PHE A 319 -7.84 14.86 22.57
C PHE A 319 -7.81 15.18 24.07
N LEU A 320 -6.71 14.87 24.76
CA LEU A 320 -6.55 15.14 26.20
C LEU A 320 -6.60 16.64 26.51
N ASP A 321 -6.04 17.48 25.64
CA ASP A 321 -6.17 18.94 25.74
C ASP A 321 -7.61 19.38 25.46
N PHE A 322 -8.25 18.79 24.45
CA PHE A 322 -9.64 19.11 24.11
C PHE A 322 -10.61 18.77 25.24
N ILE A 323 -10.52 17.56 25.81
CA ILE A 323 -11.44 17.07 26.85
C ILE A 323 -11.25 17.84 28.16
N SER A 324 -10.04 18.34 28.46
CA SER A 324 -9.77 19.11 29.69
C SER A 324 -10.41 20.51 29.70
N ASN A 325 -10.63 21.10 28.53
CA ASN A 325 -11.13 22.46 28.40
C ASN A 325 -12.67 22.50 28.42
N GLU A 326 -13.27 22.93 29.53
CA GLU A 326 -14.74 23.00 29.69
C GLU A 326 -15.42 23.89 28.65
N GLY A 327 -14.77 24.98 28.24
CA GLY A 327 -15.28 25.89 27.21
C GLY A 327 -15.56 25.23 25.85
N ASN A 328 -14.91 24.09 25.55
CA ASN A 328 -15.15 23.34 24.31
C ASN A 328 -16.51 22.65 24.26
N PHE A 329 -17.16 22.46 25.41
CA PHE A 329 -18.46 21.79 25.52
C PHE A 329 -19.63 22.77 25.54
N SER A 330 -19.36 24.08 25.47
CA SER A 330 -20.40 25.12 25.36
C SER A 330 -21.05 25.19 23.97
N THR A 331 -20.31 24.84 22.91
CA THR A 331 -20.80 24.85 21.52
C THR A 331 -20.19 23.70 20.71
N THR A 332 -20.81 23.33 19.59
CA THR A 332 -20.30 22.28 18.69
C THR A 332 -19.18 22.77 17.75
N SER A 333 -18.83 24.06 17.80
CA SER A 333 -17.86 24.68 16.88
C SER A 333 -16.43 24.15 17.08
N SER A 334 -15.97 24.05 18.33
CA SER A 334 -14.66 23.50 18.68
C SER A 334 -14.53 22.04 18.23
N THR A 335 -15.55 21.23 18.45
CA THR A 335 -15.62 19.83 18.00
C THR A 335 -15.55 19.73 16.48
N THR A 336 -16.27 20.61 15.78
CA THR A 336 -16.29 20.63 14.30
C THR A 336 -14.90 21.02 13.75
N SER A 337 -14.22 21.96 14.41
CA SER A 337 -12.83 22.33 14.08
C SER A 337 -11.86 21.17 14.28
N LEU A 338 -11.95 20.46 15.42
CA LEU A 338 -11.14 19.28 15.72
C LEU A 338 -11.35 18.18 14.66
N LEU A 339 -12.60 17.87 14.34
CA LEU A 339 -12.96 16.89 13.32
C LEU A 339 -12.44 17.27 11.93
N LYS A 340 -12.47 18.57 11.59
CA LYS A 340 -11.92 19.07 10.32
C LYS A 340 -10.41 18.87 10.27
N ARG A 341 -9.69 19.15 11.38
CA ARG A 341 -8.25 18.92 11.50
C ARG A 341 -7.89 17.45 11.30
N TRP A 342 -8.56 16.54 12.03
CA TRP A 342 -8.33 15.10 11.89
C TRP A 342 -8.73 14.57 10.50
N SER A 343 -9.80 15.08 9.89
CA SER A 343 -10.19 14.70 8.52
C SER A 343 -9.18 15.18 7.47
N SER A 344 -8.39 16.22 7.75
CA SER A 344 -7.35 16.72 6.84
C SER A 344 -5.99 16.02 7.01
N ARG A 345 -5.78 15.34 8.14
CA ARG A 345 -4.56 14.60 8.47
C ARG A 345 -4.87 13.11 8.49
N GLU A 346 -4.93 12.49 7.31
CA GLU A 346 -5.01 11.03 7.20
C GLU A 346 -3.60 10.44 7.15
N PRO A 347 -3.39 9.18 7.61
CA PRO A 347 -2.16 8.46 7.33
C PRO A 347 -1.94 8.35 5.81
N ASP A 348 -0.71 8.09 5.36
CA ASP A 348 -0.45 7.91 3.93
C ASP A 348 -0.97 6.54 3.45
N PRO A 349 -1.76 6.48 2.35
CA PRO A 349 -2.39 5.25 1.89
C PRO A 349 -1.41 4.22 1.29
N LYS A 350 -0.19 4.64 0.91
CA LYS A 350 0.82 3.78 0.30
C LYS A 350 1.95 3.44 1.26
N LEU A 351 2.36 4.39 2.10
CA LEU A 351 3.52 4.22 2.99
C LEU A 351 3.15 3.58 4.33
N HIS A 352 1.93 3.78 4.83
CA HIS A 352 1.51 3.26 6.13
C HIS A 352 0.65 2.02 5.96
N SER A 353 0.96 0.97 6.71
CA SER A 353 0.23 -0.28 6.72
C SER A 353 -1.16 -0.18 7.35
N VAL A 354 -2.00 -1.17 7.06
CA VAL A 354 -3.40 -1.24 7.51
C VAL A 354 -3.55 -1.15 9.05
N ASP A 355 -2.61 -1.72 9.81
CA ASP A 355 -2.64 -1.70 11.28
C ASP A 355 -2.42 -0.29 11.86
N ILE A 356 -1.58 0.54 11.22
CA ILE A 356 -1.37 1.94 11.60
C ILE A 356 -2.64 2.75 11.33
N TRP A 357 -3.29 2.50 10.19
CA TRP A 357 -4.58 3.11 9.90
C TRP A 357 -5.65 2.69 10.91
N ASP A 358 -5.68 1.43 11.31
CA ASP A 358 -6.58 0.93 12.36
C ASP A 358 -6.33 1.62 13.71
N ASP A 359 -5.07 1.85 14.10
CA ASP A 359 -4.70 2.61 15.29
C ASP A 359 -5.32 4.00 15.30
N VAL A 360 -5.09 4.77 14.24
CA VAL A 360 -5.61 6.14 14.14
C VAL A 360 -7.14 6.16 14.11
N MET A 361 -7.78 5.31 13.31
CA MET A 361 -9.24 5.34 13.13
C MET A 361 -10.00 4.80 14.36
N THR A 362 -9.46 3.79 15.02
CA THR A 362 -10.02 3.23 16.25
C THR A 362 -9.89 4.23 17.40
N ASN A 363 -8.72 4.85 17.56
CA ASN A 363 -8.49 5.86 18.60
C ASN A 363 -9.42 7.07 18.42
N ARG A 364 -9.57 7.56 17.18
CA ARG A 364 -10.54 8.62 16.86
C ARG A 364 -11.97 8.25 17.26
N SER A 365 -12.37 7.00 17.01
CA SER A 365 -13.71 6.54 17.39
C SER A 365 -13.90 6.57 18.91
N VAL A 366 -12.91 6.11 19.67
CA VAL A 366 -12.90 6.20 21.15
C VAL A 366 -13.00 7.66 21.60
N TYR A 367 -12.20 8.55 21.03
CA TYR A 367 -12.21 9.98 21.38
C TYR A 367 -13.58 10.62 21.12
N LEU A 368 -14.24 10.27 20.01
CA LEU A 368 -15.58 10.75 19.71
C LEU A 368 -16.62 10.25 20.71
N ASP A 369 -16.54 8.98 21.11
CA ASP A 369 -17.44 8.40 22.11
C ASP A 369 -17.25 9.10 23.47
N LYS A 370 -16.00 9.37 23.89
CA LYS A 370 -15.69 10.12 25.13
C LYS A 370 -16.14 11.58 25.08
N ILE A 371 -15.94 12.27 23.95
CA ILE A 371 -16.44 13.63 23.75
C ILE A 371 -17.97 13.65 23.85
N LEU A 372 -18.67 12.71 23.20
CA LEU A 372 -20.12 12.62 23.23
C LEU A 372 -20.65 12.38 24.64
N LEU A 373 -20.02 11.47 25.40
CA LEU A 373 -20.36 11.23 26.80
C LEU A 373 -20.23 12.50 27.66
N LYS A 374 -19.18 13.30 27.45
CA LYS A 374 -19.01 14.56 28.17
C LYS A 374 -20.07 15.62 27.78
N PHE A 375 -20.42 15.73 26.48
CA PHE A 375 -21.53 16.57 26.04
C PHE A 375 -22.86 16.17 26.71
N ASN A 376 -23.16 14.86 26.77
CA ASN A 376 -24.37 14.35 27.41
C ASN A 376 -24.41 14.64 28.92
N LYS A 377 -23.27 14.55 29.62
CA LYS A 377 -23.19 14.94 31.05
C LYS A 377 -23.41 16.45 31.23
N SER A 378 -22.82 17.28 30.37
CA SER A 378 -22.96 18.74 30.45
C SER A 378 -24.38 19.23 30.15
N SER A 379 -25.08 18.61 29.20
CA SER A 379 -26.46 18.97 28.88
C SER A 379 -27.44 18.60 30.00
N GLN A 380 -27.21 17.47 30.68
CA GLN A 380 -28.00 17.07 31.85
C GLN A 380 -27.91 18.08 33.01
N LEU A 381 -26.75 18.71 33.21
CA LEU A 381 -26.53 19.73 34.25
C LEU A 381 -27.17 21.10 33.91
N LEU A 382 -27.35 21.41 32.63
CA LEU A 382 -27.96 22.67 32.18
C LEU A 382 -29.50 22.62 32.15
N ASN A 383 -30.08 21.42 31.94
CA ASN A 383 -31.53 21.23 31.91
C ASN A 383 -32.19 21.30 33.31
N SER A 384 -31.41 21.43 34.39
CA SER A 384 -31.94 21.64 35.76
C SER A 384 -32.19 23.11 36.14
N GLU A 385 -31.85 24.07 35.28
CA GLU A 385 -32.12 25.50 35.52
C GLU A 385 -32.80 26.16 34.30
N ASP A 386 -33.86 26.94 34.56
CA ASP A 386 -34.77 27.58 33.60
C ASP A 386 -34.08 28.51 32.56
N SER A 387 -33.36 27.95 31.58
CA SER A 387 -32.83 28.70 30.43
C SER A 387 -33.19 28.03 29.09
N MET A 388 -34.17 28.62 28.40
CA MET A 388 -34.82 28.06 27.21
C MET A 388 -34.04 28.20 25.88
N ASP A 389 -32.81 28.74 25.86
CA ASP A 389 -32.22 29.25 24.60
C ASP A 389 -30.86 28.67 24.17
N CYS A 390 -30.29 27.65 24.83
CA CYS A 390 -28.98 27.08 24.42
C CYS A 390 -28.84 25.55 24.59
N SER A 391 -29.89 24.77 24.34
CA SER A 391 -29.76 23.30 24.36
C SER A 391 -28.96 22.80 23.14
N ILE A 392 -27.76 22.27 23.39
CA ILE A 392 -26.94 21.63 22.36
C ILE A 392 -27.70 20.38 21.86
N ASN A 393 -27.95 20.30 20.55
CA ASN A 393 -28.59 19.14 19.95
C ASN A 393 -27.60 17.93 19.92
N THR A 394 -27.57 17.17 21.00
CA THR A 394 -26.71 16.00 21.17
C THR A 394 -27.04 14.87 20.19
N GLU A 395 -28.30 14.71 19.79
CA GLU A 395 -28.72 13.71 18.79
C GLU A 395 -28.14 14.01 17.40
N GLN A 396 -28.13 15.29 16.99
CA GLN A 396 -27.49 15.69 15.74
C GLN A 396 -25.96 15.51 15.80
N LEU A 397 -25.35 15.76 16.95
CA LEU A 397 -23.92 15.54 17.15
C LEU A 397 -23.56 14.05 17.08
N GLU A 398 -24.33 13.20 17.76
CA GLU A 398 -24.19 11.73 17.71
C GLU A 398 -24.31 11.24 16.27
N ASN A 399 -25.33 11.67 15.53
CA ASN A 399 -25.49 11.34 14.12
C ASN A 399 -24.26 11.77 13.28
N ASN A 400 -23.72 12.97 13.51
CA ASN A 400 -22.51 13.43 12.80
C ASN A 400 -21.28 12.57 13.13
N PHE A 401 -21.11 12.15 14.38
CA PHE A 401 -20.01 11.27 14.78
C PHE A 401 -20.16 9.88 14.15
N MET A 402 -21.38 9.34 14.11
CA MET A 402 -21.67 8.08 13.44
C MET A 402 -21.37 8.15 11.94
N LYS A 403 -21.72 9.25 11.27
CA LYS A 403 -21.31 9.49 9.87
C LYS A 403 -19.78 9.49 9.73
N LYS A 404 -19.05 10.14 10.65
CA LYS A 404 -17.57 10.14 10.64
C LYS A 404 -16.98 8.74 10.84
N ARG A 405 -17.54 7.92 11.72
CA ARG A 405 -17.12 6.51 11.91
C ARG A 405 -17.29 5.69 10.64
N VAL A 406 -18.43 5.84 9.96
CA VAL A 406 -18.64 5.19 8.65
C VAL A 406 -17.58 5.64 7.64
N MET A 407 -17.30 6.94 7.56
CA MET A 407 -16.24 7.46 6.68
C MET A 407 -14.86 6.88 7.00
N PHE A 408 -14.49 6.75 8.28
CA PHE A 408 -13.24 6.13 8.69
C PHE A 408 -13.15 4.67 8.20
N SER A 409 -14.20 3.87 8.40
CA SER A 409 -14.26 2.49 7.91
C SER A 409 -14.18 2.40 6.39
N LEU A 410 -14.85 3.31 5.65
CA LEU A 410 -14.77 3.34 4.19
C LEU A 410 -13.36 3.69 3.71
N ARG A 411 -12.71 4.69 4.32
CA ARG A 411 -11.32 5.06 3.98
C ARG A 411 -10.34 3.93 4.28
N LEU A 412 -10.46 3.28 5.43
CA LEU A 412 -9.67 2.11 5.78
C LEU A 412 -9.88 0.96 4.78
N ALA A 413 -11.12 0.74 4.31
CA ALA A 413 -11.42 -0.26 3.29
C ALA A 413 -10.78 0.08 1.94
N GLU A 414 -10.78 1.34 1.51
CA GLU A 414 -10.12 1.78 0.28
C GLU A 414 -8.60 1.57 0.34
N VAL A 415 -7.97 1.89 1.47
CA VAL A 415 -6.53 1.69 1.70
C VAL A 415 -6.18 0.22 1.73
N ALA A 416 -6.89 -0.57 2.52
CA ALA A 416 -6.68 -2.02 2.60
C ALA A 416 -6.87 -2.69 1.22
N THR A 417 -7.82 -2.20 0.41
CA THR A 417 -7.96 -2.64 -0.98
C THR A 417 -6.74 -2.26 -1.84
N GLY A 418 -6.22 -1.04 -1.69
CA GLY A 418 -5.01 -0.59 -2.39
C GLY A 418 -3.75 -1.39 -2.02
N GLN A 419 -3.67 -1.88 -0.79
CA GLN A 419 -2.60 -2.73 -0.28
C GLN A 419 -2.89 -4.23 -0.46
N VAL A 420 -3.89 -4.61 -1.26
CA VAL A 420 -4.27 -6.01 -1.57
C VAL A 420 -4.76 -6.80 -0.33
N ASN A 421 -5.04 -6.11 0.79
CA ASN A 421 -5.61 -6.68 2.00
C ASN A 421 -7.16 -6.68 1.96
N PHE A 422 -7.71 -7.46 1.01
CA PHE A 422 -9.15 -7.61 0.82
C PHE A 422 -9.95 -8.11 2.05
N PRO A 423 -9.41 -9.00 2.92
CA PRO A 423 -10.13 -9.45 4.11
C PRO A 423 -10.47 -8.32 5.08
N VAL A 424 -9.53 -7.42 5.37
CA VAL A 424 -9.78 -6.26 6.24
C VAL A 424 -10.79 -5.33 5.60
N ALA A 425 -10.61 -5.03 4.31
CA ALA A 425 -11.52 -4.16 3.58
C ALA A 425 -12.97 -4.70 3.59
N LYS A 426 -13.16 -6.02 3.40
CA LYS A 426 -14.47 -6.67 3.49
C LYS A 426 -15.09 -6.53 4.88
N ARG A 427 -14.32 -6.73 5.96
CA ARG A 427 -14.82 -6.61 7.34
C ARG A 427 -15.27 -5.18 7.64
N GLN A 428 -14.46 -4.19 7.24
CA GLN A 428 -14.80 -2.77 7.41
C GLN A 428 -16.04 -2.37 6.62
N LEU A 429 -16.23 -2.91 5.41
CA LEU A 429 -17.46 -2.74 4.64
C LEU A 429 -18.68 -3.37 5.31
N GLN A 430 -18.55 -4.56 5.89
CA GLN A 430 -19.65 -5.19 6.62
C GLN A 430 -20.06 -4.37 7.84
N ASN A 431 -19.08 -3.93 8.64
CA ASN A 431 -19.32 -3.11 9.83
C ASN A 431 -19.98 -1.77 9.47
N SER A 432 -19.45 -1.07 8.47
CA SER A 432 -20.01 0.22 8.02
C SER A 432 -21.42 0.07 7.46
N LEU A 433 -21.73 -1.02 6.74
CA LEU A 433 -23.09 -1.26 6.23
C LEU A 433 -24.11 -1.43 7.36
N HIS A 434 -23.75 -2.15 8.42
CA HIS A 434 -24.59 -2.29 9.62
C HIS A 434 -24.86 -0.92 10.25
N LEU A 435 -23.84 -0.07 10.39
CA LEU A 435 -24.02 1.28 10.92
C LEU A 435 -24.93 2.16 10.04
N ILE A 436 -24.80 2.08 8.71
CA ILE A 436 -25.64 2.84 7.77
C ILE A 436 -27.11 2.44 7.91
N ARG A 437 -27.39 1.13 7.97
CA ARG A 437 -28.76 0.60 8.01
C ARG A 437 -29.44 0.83 9.34
N ASP A 438 -28.76 0.47 10.43
CA ASP A 438 -29.41 0.36 11.74
C ASP A 438 -29.36 1.66 12.53
N ARG A 439 -28.29 2.45 12.37
CA ARG A 439 -28.07 3.68 13.16
C ARG A 439 -28.32 4.96 12.37
N LEU A 440 -28.10 4.95 11.05
CA LEU A 440 -28.18 6.15 10.20
C LEU A 440 -29.39 6.14 9.25
N LYS A 441 -30.40 5.30 9.52
CA LYS A 441 -31.69 5.27 8.80
C LYS A 441 -31.54 5.18 7.26
N ASN A 442 -30.55 4.42 6.78
CA ASN A 442 -30.21 4.32 5.35
C ASN A 442 -29.87 5.67 4.71
N ASP A 443 -28.88 6.36 5.28
CA ASP A 443 -28.33 7.58 4.68
C ASP A 443 -27.85 7.29 3.24
N ARG A 444 -28.49 7.94 2.27
CA ARG A 444 -28.32 7.66 0.84
C ARG A 444 -26.93 8.01 0.33
N GLU A 445 -26.31 9.07 0.88
CA GLU A 445 -24.97 9.48 0.46
C GLU A 445 -23.94 8.43 0.88
N LEU A 446 -24.03 7.98 2.13
CA LEU A 446 -23.16 6.93 2.66
C LEU A 446 -23.40 5.58 1.97
N GLU A 447 -24.64 5.25 1.61
CA GLU A 447 -24.94 4.03 0.84
C GLU A 447 -24.27 4.03 -0.54
N ILE A 448 -24.24 5.20 -1.22
CA ILE A 448 -23.52 5.34 -2.50
C ILE A 448 -22.02 5.15 -2.30
N LEU A 449 -21.42 5.84 -1.32
CA LEU A 449 -19.98 5.75 -1.04
C LEU A 449 -19.57 4.33 -0.65
N TRP A 450 -20.39 3.66 0.16
CA TRP A 450 -20.22 2.26 0.51
C TRP A 450 -20.26 1.36 -0.72
N THR A 451 -21.27 1.53 -1.58
CA THR A 451 -21.43 0.74 -2.81
C THR A 451 -20.24 0.92 -3.74
N HIS A 452 -19.75 2.15 -3.90
CA HIS A 452 -18.57 2.40 -4.72
C HIS A 452 -17.32 1.74 -4.15
N THR A 453 -17.11 1.82 -2.85
CA THR A 453 -15.96 1.19 -2.17
C THR A 453 -16.02 -0.34 -2.29
N TYR A 454 -17.21 -0.92 -2.14
CA TYR A 454 -17.47 -2.33 -2.37
C TYR A 454 -17.17 -2.76 -3.82
N SER A 455 -17.61 -1.97 -4.80
CA SER A 455 -17.34 -2.26 -6.21
C SER A 455 -15.87 -2.10 -6.58
N ASP A 456 -15.15 -1.11 -6.04
CA ASP A 456 -13.70 -0.95 -6.25
C ASP A 456 -12.93 -2.16 -5.69
N LEU A 457 -13.29 -2.59 -4.48
CA LEU A 457 -12.74 -3.79 -3.85
C LEU A 457 -12.89 -5.00 -4.76
N ASN A 458 -14.11 -5.24 -5.24
CA ASN A 458 -14.38 -6.40 -6.09
C ASN A 458 -13.67 -6.32 -7.44
N CYS A 459 -13.61 -5.14 -8.07
CA CYS A 459 -12.88 -4.95 -9.33
C CYS A 459 -11.39 -5.32 -9.20
N LYS A 460 -10.72 -4.84 -8.14
CA LYS A 460 -9.32 -5.17 -7.88
C LYS A 460 -9.13 -6.62 -7.50
N LYS A 461 -10.03 -7.18 -6.69
CA LYS A 461 -9.99 -8.59 -6.28
C LYS A 461 -10.11 -9.54 -7.47
N CYS A 462 -10.94 -9.23 -8.47
CA CYS A 462 -11.12 -10.06 -9.67
C CYS A 462 -9.81 -10.30 -10.46
N LEU A 463 -8.78 -9.44 -10.32
CA LEU A 463 -7.50 -9.61 -11.01
C LEU A 463 -6.68 -10.81 -10.49
N ILE A 464 -6.99 -11.29 -9.28
CA ILE A 464 -6.23 -12.35 -8.59
C ILE A 464 -7.06 -13.64 -8.48
N LEU A 465 -8.38 -13.55 -8.65
CA LEU A 465 -9.30 -14.69 -8.55
C LEU A 465 -9.25 -15.61 -9.76
N ALA A 466 -9.68 -16.86 -9.56
CA ALA A 466 -9.92 -17.77 -10.67
C ALA A 466 -11.04 -17.23 -11.60
N PRO A 467 -11.03 -17.55 -12.91
CA PRO A 467 -11.98 -17.02 -13.89
C PRO A 467 -13.45 -17.07 -13.46
N LEU A 468 -13.93 -18.21 -12.94
CA LEU A 468 -15.34 -18.37 -12.53
C LEU A 468 -15.70 -17.48 -11.33
N GLU A 469 -14.82 -17.44 -10.34
CA GLU A 469 -14.98 -16.60 -9.14
C GLU A 469 -14.91 -15.11 -9.48
N ALA A 470 -14.06 -14.73 -10.43
CA ALA A 470 -13.93 -13.37 -10.92
C ALA A 470 -15.23 -12.90 -11.60
N ILE A 471 -15.90 -13.77 -12.38
CA ILE A 471 -17.19 -13.45 -13.01
C ILE A 471 -18.28 -13.25 -11.94
N ASP A 472 -18.45 -14.18 -11.00
CA ASP A 472 -19.50 -14.04 -9.96
C ASP A 472 -19.26 -12.81 -9.07
N THR A 473 -18.00 -12.51 -8.75
CA THR A 473 -17.61 -11.32 -7.98
C THR A 473 -17.91 -10.03 -8.75
N ALA A 474 -17.62 -9.97 -10.06
CA ALA A 474 -17.92 -8.82 -10.90
C ALA A 474 -19.44 -8.60 -11.09
N ILE A 475 -20.21 -9.68 -11.26
CA ILE A 475 -21.69 -9.61 -11.30
C ILE A 475 -22.22 -9.05 -9.99
N SER A 476 -21.74 -9.56 -8.85
CA SER A 476 -22.14 -9.09 -7.52
C SER A 476 -21.86 -7.59 -7.33
N ALA A 477 -20.75 -7.07 -7.87
CA ALA A 477 -20.45 -5.65 -7.86
C ALA A 477 -21.44 -4.82 -8.70
N ILE A 478 -21.82 -5.33 -9.88
CA ILE A 478 -22.81 -4.68 -10.76
C ILE A 478 -24.20 -4.66 -10.11
N GLU A 479 -24.62 -5.77 -9.50
CA GLU A 479 -25.91 -5.86 -8.82
C GLU A 479 -26.04 -4.84 -7.68
N GLN A 480 -24.97 -4.61 -6.90
CA GLN A 480 -25.00 -3.56 -5.87
C GLN A 480 -25.05 -2.16 -6.49
N LEU A 481 -24.30 -1.88 -7.55
CA LEU A 481 -24.38 -0.60 -8.26
C LEU A 481 -25.79 -0.35 -8.81
N ASP A 482 -26.44 -1.37 -9.37
CA ASP A 482 -27.77 -1.25 -9.95
C ASP A 482 -28.89 -0.97 -8.92
N LYS A 483 -28.67 -1.24 -7.63
CA LYS A 483 -29.61 -0.85 -6.55
C LYS A 483 -29.65 0.64 -6.31
N VAL A 484 -28.53 1.32 -6.55
CA VAL A 484 -28.33 2.73 -6.16
C VAL A 484 -28.43 3.68 -7.38
N LYS A 485 -28.59 3.13 -8.59
CA LYS A 485 -28.59 3.88 -9.86
C LYS A 485 -29.65 4.98 -9.98
N ASP A 486 -30.79 4.82 -9.31
CA ASP A 486 -31.95 5.72 -9.42
C ASP A 486 -31.92 6.85 -8.36
N ILE A 487 -30.88 6.89 -7.52
CA ILE A 487 -30.73 7.94 -6.52
C ILE A 487 -30.34 9.27 -7.19
N LYS A 488 -31.15 10.31 -6.97
CA LYS A 488 -30.96 11.66 -7.54
C LYS A 488 -29.58 12.27 -7.25
N LEU A 489 -28.95 11.93 -6.12
CA LEU A 489 -27.59 12.37 -5.79
C LEU A 489 -26.56 12.03 -6.88
N LEU A 490 -26.74 10.95 -7.65
CA LEU A 490 -25.84 10.61 -8.75
C LEU A 490 -25.91 11.62 -9.91
N GLN A 491 -27.03 12.34 -10.03
CA GLN A 491 -27.23 13.41 -11.01
C GLN A 491 -26.79 14.78 -10.46
N GLU A 492 -26.98 15.00 -9.14
CA GLU A 492 -26.63 16.25 -8.46
C GLU A 492 -25.12 16.38 -8.22
N ASP A 493 -24.47 15.33 -7.71
CA ASP A 493 -23.02 15.28 -7.57
C ASP A 493 -22.38 14.54 -8.75
N LEU A 494 -21.90 15.34 -9.71
CA LEU A 494 -21.22 14.88 -10.92
C LEU A 494 -20.01 13.98 -10.59
N SER A 495 -19.29 14.24 -9.50
CA SER A 495 -18.13 13.43 -9.11
C SER A 495 -18.54 11.99 -8.78
N THR A 496 -19.57 11.85 -7.96
CA THR A 496 -20.10 10.55 -7.53
C THR A 496 -20.76 9.84 -8.71
N GLY A 497 -21.49 10.55 -9.57
CA GLY A 497 -22.04 10.00 -10.82
C GLY A 497 -20.97 9.43 -11.76
N VAL A 498 -19.87 10.17 -11.99
CA VAL A 498 -18.73 9.68 -12.79
C VAL A 498 -18.16 8.39 -12.21
N ARG A 499 -17.81 8.38 -10.92
CA ARG A 499 -17.23 7.21 -10.25
C ARG A 499 -18.15 5.99 -10.36
N HIS A 500 -19.46 6.16 -10.20
CA HIS A 500 -20.45 5.10 -10.33
C HIS A 500 -20.37 4.40 -11.69
N HIS A 501 -20.38 5.18 -12.78
CA HIS A 501 -20.33 4.64 -14.13
C HIS A 501 -18.97 4.02 -14.47
N LEU A 502 -17.86 4.59 -13.99
CA LEU A 502 -16.53 4.01 -14.17
C LEU A 502 -16.40 2.63 -13.52
N LEU A 503 -16.83 2.48 -12.27
CA LEU A 503 -16.80 1.20 -11.56
C LEU A 503 -17.68 0.15 -12.23
N LYS A 504 -18.87 0.55 -12.69
CA LYS A 504 -19.78 -0.34 -13.43
C LYS A 504 -19.14 -0.82 -14.73
N SER A 505 -18.52 0.08 -15.49
CA SER A 505 -17.81 -0.30 -16.71
C SER A 505 -16.63 -1.22 -16.42
N SER A 506 -15.81 -0.93 -15.40
CA SER A 506 -14.68 -1.79 -15.02
C SER A 506 -15.12 -3.21 -14.68
N SER A 507 -16.27 -3.36 -14.00
CA SER A 507 -16.84 -4.67 -13.68
C SER A 507 -17.31 -5.41 -14.95
N LEU A 508 -17.97 -4.70 -15.87
CA LEU A 508 -18.38 -5.26 -17.17
C LEU A 508 -17.17 -5.65 -18.02
N ASP A 509 -16.12 -4.83 -18.02
CA ASP A 509 -14.87 -5.07 -18.75
C ASP A 509 -14.18 -6.33 -18.26
N THR A 510 -14.09 -6.50 -16.94
CA THR A 510 -13.56 -7.70 -16.29
C THR A 510 -14.29 -8.96 -16.77
N ILE A 511 -15.63 -8.92 -16.83
CA ILE A 511 -16.42 -10.05 -17.35
C ILE A 511 -16.06 -10.33 -18.82
N THR A 512 -15.96 -9.31 -19.67
CA THR A 512 -15.58 -9.52 -21.09
C THR A 512 -14.18 -10.10 -21.24
N ASN A 513 -13.23 -9.68 -20.41
CA ASN A 513 -11.85 -10.14 -20.45
C ASN A 513 -11.74 -11.60 -20.04
N VAL A 514 -12.45 -11.99 -18.99
CA VAL A 514 -12.45 -13.37 -18.49
C VAL A 514 -13.17 -14.30 -19.47
N LEU A 515 -14.32 -13.89 -20.02
CA LEU A 515 -15.04 -14.67 -21.03
C LEU A 515 -14.28 -14.82 -22.35
N GLY A 516 -13.34 -13.91 -22.63
CA GLY A 516 -12.42 -14.01 -23.75
C GLY A 516 -11.32 -15.07 -23.55
N ILE A 517 -11.23 -15.74 -22.40
CA ILE A 517 -10.29 -16.85 -22.20
C ILE A 517 -10.93 -18.15 -22.71
N ASN A 518 -10.21 -18.88 -23.57
CA ASN A 518 -10.64 -20.16 -24.15
C ASN A 518 -11.18 -21.13 -23.08
N GLY A 519 -12.36 -21.72 -23.33
CA GLY A 519 -12.97 -22.75 -22.50
C GLY A 519 -13.69 -22.25 -21.24
N THR A 520 -13.63 -20.95 -20.91
CA THR A 520 -14.33 -20.40 -19.74
C THR A 520 -15.85 -20.51 -19.88
N TRP A 521 -16.43 -20.06 -21.00
CA TRP A 521 -17.87 -20.13 -21.25
C TRP A 521 -18.48 -21.52 -21.03
N ASP A 522 -17.76 -22.55 -21.45
CA ASP A 522 -18.22 -23.94 -21.34
C ASP A 522 -18.21 -24.41 -19.89
N SER A 523 -17.21 -23.97 -19.11
CA SER A 523 -17.09 -24.27 -17.67
C SER A 523 -18.07 -23.53 -16.76
N LEU A 524 -18.84 -22.55 -17.27
CA LEU A 524 -19.82 -21.82 -16.47
C LEU A 524 -21.06 -22.68 -16.15
N ASP A 525 -21.44 -22.68 -14.87
CA ASP A 525 -22.68 -23.26 -14.37
C ASP A 525 -23.93 -22.55 -14.93
N SER A 526 -25.06 -23.25 -14.93
CA SER A 526 -26.35 -22.72 -15.40
C SER A 526 -26.79 -21.47 -14.63
N SER A 527 -26.54 -21.41 -13.33
CA SER A 527 -26.87 -20.27 -12.47
C SER A 527 -26.10 -19.00 -12.86
N LEU A 528 -24.81 -19.10 -13.16
CA LEU A 528 -23.98 -17.97 -13.60
C LEU A 528 -24.38 -17.51 -14.99
N LYS A 529 -24.71 -18.44 -15.90
CA LYS A 529 -25.25 -18.11 -17.22
C LYS A 529 -26.57 -17.36 -17.11
N GLU A 530 -27.45 -17.72 -16.17
CA GLU A 530 -28.69 -16.97 -15.89
C GLU A 530 -28.44 -15.57 -15.33
N LYS A 531 -27.51 -15.42 -14.37
CA LYS A 531 -27.12 -14.10 -13.86
C LYS A 531 -26.53 -13.21 -14.98
N LEU A 532 -25.70 -13.78 -15.85
CA LEU A 532 -25.17 -13.07 -17.02
C LEU A 532 -26.28 -12.65 -17.99
N ARG A 533 -27.27 -13.50 -18.24
CA ARG A 533 -28.46 -13.17 -19.04
C ARG A 533 -29.24 -11.99 -18.48
N ALA A 534 -29.26 -11.78 -17.16
CA ALA A 534 -29.89 -10.60 -16.57
C ALA A 534 -29.15 -9.29 -16.89
N LEU A 535 -27.85 -9.35 -17.23
CA LEU A 535 -27.04 -8.18 -17.55
C LEU A 535 -27.20 -7.70 -19.00
N TYR A 536 -27.62 -8.56 -19.93
CA TYR A 536 -27.80 -8.22 -21.34
C TYR A 536 -29.24 -8.43 -21.82
N PHE A 537 -29.72 -7.58 -22.73
CA PHE A 537 -31.07 -7.72 -23.27
C PHE A 537 -31.10 -8.83 -24.34
N GLY A 538 -31.52 -10.04 -23.96
CA GLY A 538 -31.80 -11.09 -24.94
C GLY A 538 -32.21 -12.45 -24.37
N LYS A 539 -33.46 -12.86 -24.60
CA LYS A 539 -33.95 -14.22 -24.32
C LYS A 539 -33.32 -15.32 -25.21
N GLN A 540 -32.40 -14.98 -26.11
CA GLN A 540 -31.89 -15.88 -27.18
C GLN A 540 -30.36 -15.93 -27.34
N ALA A 541 -29.56 -15.24 -26.53
CA ALA A 541 -28.11 -15.27 -26.71
C ALA A 541 -27.47 -16.42 -25.90
N ASP A 542 -27.39 -17.60 -26.50
CA ASP A 542 -26.57 -18.73 -25.99
C ASP A 542 -25.20 -18.82 -26.68
N GLN A 543 -24.96 -17.98 -27.69
CA GLN A 543 -23.68 -17.90 -28.39
C GLN A 543 -22.74 -16.90 -27.70
N LEU A 544 -21.57 -17.36 -27.29
CA LEU A 544 -20.53 -16.60 -26.58
C LEU A 544 -20.23 -15.25 -27.24
N ASP A 545 -20.00 -15.23 -28.56
CA ASP A 545 -19.73 -14.00 -29.33
C ASP A 545 -20.77 -12.90 -29.11
N LYS A 546 -22.07 -13.28 -29.08
CA LYS A 546 -23.18 -12.33 -28.92
C LYS A 546 -23.21 -11.78 -27.51
N VAL A 547 -22.95 -12.63 -26.52
CA VAL A 547 -22.90 -12.25 -25.10
C VAL A 547 -21.76 -11.26 -24.86
N ILE A 548 -20.54 -11.59 -25.31
CA ILE A 548 -19.37 -10.71 -25.21
C ILE A 548 -19.66 -9.36 -25.89
N SER A 549 -20.23 -9.38 -27.10
CA SER A 549 -20.54 -8.16 -27.86
C SER A 549 -21.57 -7.27 -27.15
N GLN A 550 -22.61 -7.84 -26.56
CA GLN A 550 -23.64 -7.09 -25.83
C GLN A 550 -23.11 -6.51 -24.52
N ILE A 551 -22.30 -7.26 -23.76
CA ILE A 551 -21.67 -6.77 -22.52
C ILE A 551 -20.66 -5.66 -22.87
N ALA A 552 -19.84 -5.83 -23.90
CA ALA A 552 -18.92 -4.79 -24.38
C ALA A 552 -19.66 -3.52 -24.80
N THR A 553 -20.79 -3.65 -25.52
CA THR A 553 -21.65 -2.50 -25.89
C THR A 553 -22.21 -1.79 -24.65
N LYS A 554 -22.63 -2.54 -23.63
CA LYS A 554 -23.11 -1.99 -22.36
C LYS A 554 -21.99 -1.28 -21.59
N SER A 555 -20.78 -1.83 -21.59
CA SER A 555 -19.61 -1.19 -20.99
C SER A 555 -19.30 0.14 -21.70
N PHE A 556 -19.25 0.14 -23.03
CA PHE A 556 -19.02 1.33 -23.84
C PHE A 556 -20.04 2.43 -23.60
N THR A 557 -21.34 2.11 -23.63
CA THR A 557 -22.41 3.09 -23.37
C THR A 557 -22.35 3.64 -21.95
N THR A 558 -21.98 2.82 -20.97
CA THR A 558 -21.77 3.25 -19.58
C THR A 558 -20.59 4.23 -19.47
N LEU A 559 -19.48 3.97 -20.15
CA LEU A 559 -18.33 4.89 -20.20
C LEU A 559 -18.68 6.20 -20.92
N GLN A 560 -19.51 6.15 -21.97
CA GLN A 560 -19.96 7.36 -22.66
C GLN A 560 -20.74 8.27 -21.71
N LEU A 561 -21.58 7.70 -20.83
CA LEU A 561 -22.27 8.47 -19.79
C LEU A 561 -21.28 9.08 -18.79
N ALA A 562 -20.30 8.30 -18.31
CA ALA A 562 -19.26 8.81 -17.40
C ALA A 562 -18.51 10.01 -18.01
N VAL A 563 -18.05 9.88 -19.25
CA VAL A 563 -17.32 10.95 -19.95
C VAL A 563 -18.21 12.16 -20.20
N LYS A 564 -19.49 11.98 -20.55
CA LYS A 564 -20.43 13.08 -20.75
C LYS A 564 -20.65 13.89 -19.47
N ILE A 565 -20.80 13.21 -18.32
CA ILE A 565 -20.94 13.85 -17.00
C ILE A 565 -19.63 14.58 -16.61
N ALA A 566 -18.48 13.96 -16.87
CA ALA A 566 -17.18 14.56 -16.60
C ALA A 566 -16.95 15.83 -17.46
N GLN A 567 -17.32 15.80 -18.74
CA GLN A 567 -17.20 16.93 -19.67
C GLN A 567 -18.18 18.06 -19.34
N SER A 568 -19.40 17.77 -18.87
CA SER A 568 -20.31 18.85 -18.44
C SER A 568 -19.77 19.60 -17.22
N ASN A 569 -18.89 18.98 -16.43
CA ASN A 569 -18.21 19.62 -15.31
C ASN A 569 -16.92 20.37 -15.71
N GLU A 570 -16.54 20.36 -17.00
CA GLU A 570 -15.32 20.99 -17.50
C GLU A 570 -15.31 22.51 -17.25
N ASN A 571 -16.47 23.17 -17.26
CA ASN A 571 -16.56 24.61 -17.02
C ASN A 571 -16.35 25.01 -15.54
N ASN A 572 -16.43 24.06 -14.61
CA ASN A 572 -16.26 24.28 -13.16
C ASN A 572 -14.88 23.85 -12.63
N LEU A 573 -13.89 23.61 -13.51
CA LEU A 573 -12.54 23.05 -13.24
C LEU A 573 -11.59 23.86 -12.32
N LYS A 574 -12.10 24.61 -11.35
CA LYS A 574 -11.25 25.35 -10.39
C LYS A 574 -10.46 24.43 -9.45
N THR A 575 -10.84 23.16 -9.30
CA THR A 575 -10.19 22.22 -8.36
C THR A 575 -9.26 21.23 -9.06
N SER A 576 -8.14 20.87 -8.43
CA SER A 576 -7.23 19.83 -8.97
C SER A 576 -7.91 18.46 -9.06
N ASP A 577 -8.87 18.16 -8.20
CA ASP A 577 -9.55 16.88 -8.12
C ASP A 577 -10.53 16.64 -9.29
N SER A 578 -11.27 17.68 -9.70
CA SER A 578 -12.15 17.60 -10.87
C SER A 578 -11.37 17.34 -12.18
N ARG A 579 -10.19 17.97 -12.33
CA ARG A 579 -9.26 17.69 -13.44
C ARG A 579 -8.81 16.23 -13.44
N LYS A 580 -8.41 15.69 -12.29
CA LYS A 580 -8.02 14.28 -12.16
C LYS A 580 -9.16 13.35 -12.58
N LYS A 581 -10.40 13.59 -12.13
CA LYS A 581 -11.58 12.78 -12.47
C LYS A 581 -11.95 12.84 -13.95
N LEU A 582 -11.81 14.00 -14.59
CA LEU A 582 -11.98 14.12 -16.04
C LEU A 582 -10.93 13.28 -16.77
N VAL A 583 -9.66 13.45 -16.42
CA VAL A 583 -8.55 12.68 -17.01
C VAL A 583 -8.76 11.17 -16.81
N THR A 584 -9.10 10.71 -15.60
CA THR A 584 -9.34 9.28 -15.37
C THR A 584 -10.49 8.77 -16.23
N SER A 585 -11.59 9.52 -16.35
CA SER A 585 -12.72 9.12 -17.20
C SER A 585 -12.33 9.01 -18.66
N LEU A 586 -11.61 10.00 -19.19
CA LEU A 586 -11.12 9.99 -20.56
C LEU A 586 -10.16 8.81 -20.79
N MET A 587 -9.20 8.60 -19.90
CA MET A 587 -8.22 7.53 -20.00
C MET A 587 -8.84 6.14 -19.86
N THR A 588 -9.84 5.95 -19.00
CA THR A 588 -10.58 4.67 -18.93
C THR A 588 -11.29 4.35 -20.23
N MET A 589 -11.92 5.34 -20.87
CA MET A 589 -12.54 5.16 -22.18
C MET A 589 -11.49 4.88 -23.26
N THR A 590 -10.37 5.60 -23.23
CA THR A 590 -9.24 5.37 -24.14
C THR A 590 -8.72 3.94 -24.01
N ASN A 591 -8.49 3.46 -22.79
CA ASN A 591 -7.96 2.12 -22.55
C ASN A 591 -8.93 1.03 -23.02
N PHE A 592 -10.24 1.23 -22.80
CA PHE A 592 -11.28 0.35 -23.31
C PHE A 592 -11.26 0.29 -24.86
N CYS A 593 -11.30 1.43 -25.53
CA CYS A 593 -11.30 1.50 -26.99
C CYS A 593 -9.99 0.96 -27.60
N ASP A 594 -8.83 1.32 -27.03
CA ASP A 594 -7.52 0.89 -27.54
C ASP A 594 -7.34 -0.63 -27.39
N ARG A 595 -7.78 -1.22 -26.28
CA ARG A 595 -7.75 -2.67 -26.06
C ARG A 595 -8.54 -3.42 -27.13
N LEU A 596 -9.74 -2.95 -27.45
CA LEU A 596 -10.57 -3.57 -28.49
C LEU A 596 -10.01 -3.38 -29.90
N LEU A 597 -9.37 -2.22 -30.19
CA LEU A 597 -8.65 -2.01 -31.44
C LEU A 597 -7.47 -2.98 -31.58
N ARG A 598 -6.69 -3.20 -30.52
CA ARG A 598 -5.57 -4.17 -30.54
C ARG A 598 -6.04 -5.60 -30.79
N LEU A 599 -7.10 -6.03 -30.11
CA LEU A 599 -7.67 -7.36 -30.36
C LEU A 599 -8.11 -7.55 -31.81
N LYS A 600 -8.61 -6.47 -32.44
CA LYS A 600 -8.99 -6.47 -33.85
C LYS A 600 -7.77 -6.50 -34.79
N GLU A 601 -6.69 -5.80 -34.44
CA GLU A 601 -5.42 -5.82 -35.19
C GLU A 601 -4.73 -7.20 -35.13
N GLU A 602 -4.95 -7.95 -34.05
CA GLU A 602 -4.42 -9.30 -33.85
C GLU A 602 -5.30 -10.41 -34.47
N ASP A 603 -6.38 -10.07 -35.17
CA ASP A 603 -7.36 -11.02 -35.76
C ASP A 603 -7.85 -12.10 -34.78
N ASN A 604 -8.01 -11.74 -33.50
CA ASN A 604 -8.43 -12.70 -32.47
C ASN A 604 -9.90 -13.12 -32.68
N GLU A 605 -10.17 -14.43 -32.74
CA GLU A 605 -11.51 -15.00 -32.97
C GLU A 605 -12.54 -14.55 -31.91
N GLN A 606 -12.07 -14.15 -30.72
CA GLN A 606 -12.90 -13.69 -29.59
C GLN A 606 -13.14 -12.18 -29.58
N THR A 607 -12.78 -11.47 -30.66
CA THR A 607 -13.06 -10.04 -30.80
C THR A 607 -14.57 -9.77 -30.72
N PRO A 608 -15.01 -8.87 -29.82
CA PRO A 608 -16.41 -8.48 -29.76
C PRO A 608 -16.84 -7.88 -31.11
N LYS A 609 -17.95 -8.36 -31.68
CA LYS A 609 -18.54 -7.86 -32.93
C LYS A 609 -19.26 -6.53 -32.64
N LEU A 610 -18.49 -5.47 -32.48
CA LEU A 610 -18.92 -4.10 -32.18
C LEU A 610 -18.57 -3.15 -33.33
N ASP A 611 -19.38 -2.10 -33.54
CA ASP A 611 -19.01 -1.02 -34.46
C ASP A 611 -17.90 -0.16 -33.85
N MET A 612 -16.65 -0.45 -34.23
CA MET A 612 -15.45 0.22 -33.72
C MET A 612 -15.02 1.42 -34.57
N LYS A 613 -15.80 1.84 -35.58
CA LYS A 613 -15.40 2.91 -36.52
C LYS A 613 -15.01 4.23 -35.83
N MET A 614 -15.65 4.53 -34.69
CA MET A 614 -15.41 5.78 -33.95
C MET A 614 -14.24 5.69 -32.96
N PHE A 615 -13.69 4.50 -32.72
CA PHE A 615 -12.71 4.28 -31.66
C PHE A 615 -11.37 4.99 -31.88
N PRO A 616 -10.76 4.97 -33.09
CA PRO A 616 -9.50 5.68 -33.33
C PRO A 616 -9.61 7.17 -33.02
N GLY A 617 -10.66 7.83 -33.53
CA GLY A 617 -10.94 9.24 -33.24
C GLY A 617 -11.20 9.53 -31.75
N ILE A 618 -11.85 8.63 -31.01
CA ILE A 618 -12.03 8.76 -29.55
C ILE A 618 -10.66 8.71 -28.85
N VAL A 619 -9.84 7.69 -29.16
CA VAL A 619 -8.51 7.50 -28.56
C VAL A 619 -7.64 8.73 -28.80
N ILE A 620 -7.55 9.22 -30.04
CA ILE A 620 -6.77 10.42 -30.40
C ILE A 620 -7.22 11.64 -29.60
N ARG A 621 -8.52 11.95 -29.60
CA ARG A 621 -9.04 13.16 -28.93
C ARG A 621 -8.82 13.10 -27.43
N TYR A 622 -9.06 11.95 -26.80
CA TYR A 622 -9.05 11.82 -25.35
C TYR A 622 -7.64 11.72 -24.78
N VAL A 623 -6.70 11.07 -25.48
CA VAL A 623 -5.28 11.08 -25.08
C VAL A 623 -4.72 12.49 -25.19
N LEU A 624 -4.89 13.18 -26.31
CA LEU A 624 -4.37 14.55 -26.49
C LEU A 624 -5.01 15.52 -25.48
N LYS A 625 -6.32 15.42 -25.25
CA LYS A 625 -6.99 16.22 -24.21
C LYS A 625 -6.44 15.91 -22.81
N SER A 626 -6.17 14.64 -22.49
CA SER A 626 -5.57 14.26 -21.21
C SER A 626 -4.11 14.72 -21.08
N MET A 627 -3.35 14.77 -22.18
CA MET A 627 -2.01 15.36 -22.22
C MET A 627 -2.03 16.87 -21.96
N SER A 628 -3.06 17.60 -22.43
CA SER A 628 -3.24 19.03 -22.10
C SER A 628 -3.43 19.29 -20.60
N TYR A 629 -3.85 18.26 -19.85
CA TYR A 629 -3.96 18.27 -18.39
C TYR A 629 -2.75 17.58 -17.70
N GLU A 630 -1.62 17.44 -18.39
CA GLU A 630 -0.35 16.92 -17.85
C GLU A 630 -0.41 15.45 -17.37
N SER A 631 -1.32 14.65 -17.93
CA SER A 631 -1.41 13.22 -17.61
C SER A 631 -0.17 12.45 -18.09
N THR A 632 0.53 11.79 -17.16
CA THR A 632 1.69 10.94 -17.46
C THR A 632 1.31 9.67 -18.22
N GLU A 633 0.18 9.05 -17.87
CA GLU A 633 -0.36 7.88 -18.58
C GLU A 633 -0.71 8.22 -20.03
N ALA A 634 -1.36 9.37 -20.25
CA ALA A 634 -1.70 9.83 -21.60
C ALA A 634 -0.43 10.12 -22.41
N ARG A 635 0.57 10.78 -21.80
CA ARG A 635 1.86 11.03 -22.42
C ARG A 635 2.52 9.73 -22.86
N GLN A 636 2.50 8.68 -22.03
CA GLN A 636 3.10 7.39 -22.37
C GLN A 636 2.40 6.68 -23.55
N LYS A 637 1.12 6.99 -23.79
CA LYS A 637 0.34 6.43 -24.90
C LYS A 637 0.46 7.22 -26.22
N PHE A 638 1.22 8.31 -26.25
CA PHE A 638 1.38 9.11 -27.47
C PHE A 638 1.88 8.31 -28.70
N PRO A 639 2.84 7.37 -28.60
CA PRO A 639 3.27 6.58 -29.77
C PRO A 639 2.13 5.77 -30.40
N ARG A 640 1.15 5.33 -29.60
CA ARG A 640 -0.03 4.64 -30.11
C ARG A 640 -0.88 5.56 -30.99
N LEU A 641 -0.92 6.86 -30.71
CA LEU A 641 -1.62 7.81 -31.58
C LEU A 641 -0.95 7.92 -32.95
N LEU A 642 0.38 7.89 -33.00
CA LEU A 642 1.13 7.90 -34.26
C LEU A 642 0.79 6.65 -35.09
N GLN A 643 0.73 5.49 -34.45
CA GLN A 643 0.31 4.24 -35.11
C GLN A 643 -1.13 4.31 -35.63
N LEU A 644 -2.07 4.87 -34.85
CA LEU A 644 -3.47 4.98 -35.28
C LEU A 644 -3.65 5.95 -36.46
N VAL A 645 -2.85 7.01 -36.51
CA VAL A 645 -2.79 7.94 -37.65
C VAL A 645 -2.31 7.23 -38.92
N GLU A 646 -1.35 6.30 -38.78
CA GLU A 646 -0.85 5.46 -39.89
C GLU A 646 -1.89 4.42 -40.36
N LEU A 647 -2.56 3.73 -39.43
CA LEU A 647 -3.54 2.70 -39.76
C LEU A 647 -4.86 3.25 -40.30
N HIS A 648 -5.23 4.48 -39.94
CA HIS A 648 -6.51 5.10 -40.31
C HIS A 648 -6.33 6.48 -40.96
N PRO A 649 -5.80 6.54 -42.21
CA PRO A 649 -5.62 7.80 -42.93
C PRO A 649 -6.99 8.38 -43.32
N GLY A 650 -7.37 9.51 -42.72
CA GLY A 650 -8.68 10.14 -42.94
C GLY A 650 -8.98 11.30 -41.98
N SER A 651 -10.25 11.47 -41.60
CA SER A 651 -10.75 12.54 -40.70
C SER A 651 -10.07 12.58 -39.33
N ASP A 652 -9.50 11.47 -38.88
CA ASP A 652 -8.81 11.37 -37.60
C ASP A 652 -7.45 12.09 -37.59
N VAL A 653 -6.81 12.27 -38.76
CA VAL A 653 -5.54 13.02 -38.89
C VAL A 653 -5.77 14.52 -38.68
N GLU A 654 -6.88 15.07 -39.17
CA GLU A 654 -7.26 16.46 -38.95
C GLU A 654 -7.64 16.70 -37.49
N ALA A 655 -8.35 15.75 -36.87
CA ALA A 655 -8.64 15.78 -35.45
C ALA A 655 -7.36 15.73 -34.60
N PHE A 656 -6.37 14.91 -34.99
CA PHE A 656 -5.05 14.85 -34.35
C PHE A 656 -4.37 16.20 -34.38
N LYS A 657 -4.21 16.81 -35.57
CA LYS A 657 -3.54 18.11 -35.73
C LYS A 657 -4.16 19.18 -34.84
N ARG A 658 -5.49 19.33 -34.93
CA ARG A 658 -6.24 20.32 -34.16
C ARG A 658 -6.12 20.11 -32.65
N LYS A 659 -6.08 18.86 -32.18
CA LYS A 659 -6.01 18.57 -30.74
C LYS A 659 -4.58 18.59 -30.21
N SER A 660 -3.59 18.32 -31.05
CA SER A 660 -2.18 18.38 -30.68
C SER A 660 -1.70 19.80 -30.41
N SER A 661 -2.27 20.80 -31.10
CA SER A 661 -1.96 22.23 -30.85
C SER A 661 -2.45 22.73 -29.49
N ASP A 662 -3.45 22.07 -28.88
CA ASP A 662 -3.94 22.42 -27.54
C ASP A 662 -2.99 21.89 -26.43
N VAL A 663 -2.02 21.02 -26.77
CA VAL A 663 -1.14 20.36 -25.81
C VAL A 663 0.16 21.16 -25.67
N PRO A 664 0.64 21.42 -24.44
CA PRO A 664 1.95 22.02 -24.24
C PRO A 664 3.06 21.21 -24.93
N CYS A 665 3.84 21.86 -25.81
CA CYS A 665 4.78 21.16 -26.70
C CYS A 665 5.84 20.31 -25.96
N TRP A 666 6.21 20.69 -24.73
CA TRP A 666 7.14 19.94 -23.89
C TRP A 666 6.66 18.52 -23.53
N MET A 667 5.35 18.26 -23.57
CA MET A 667 4.77 16.92 -23.35
C MET A 667 5.20 15.91 -24.41
N PHE A 668 5.67 16.37 -25.57
CA PHE A 668 6.10 15.51 -26.68
C PHE A 668 7.61 15.21 -26.69
N ILE A 669 8.40 15.80 -25.78
CA ILE A 669 9.87 15.68 -25.78
C ILE A 669 10.34 14.23 -25.71
N SER A 670 9.70 13.39 -24.87
CA SER A 670 10.06 11.98 -24.73
C SER A 670 9.85 11.15 -26.00
N TRP A 671 9.12 11.69 -26.98
CA TRP A 671 8.73 11.01 -28.20
C TRP A 671 9.26 11.71 -29.47
N ILE A 672 10.24 12.61 -29.32
CA ILE A 672 10.87 13.31 -30.45
C ILE A 672 11.43 12.31 -31.47
N ASN A 673 12.15 11.27 -31.01
CA ASN A 673 12.74 10.27 -31.89
C ASN A 673 11.69 9.60 -32.78
N GLN A 674 10.54 9.26 -32.21
CA GLN A 674 9.43 8.64 -32.94
C GLN A 674 8.79 9.61 -33.93
N MET A 675 8.62 10.88 -33.58
CA MET A 675 8.06 11.88 -34.49
C MET A 675 9.00 12.22 -35.65
N VAL A 676 10.29 12.39 -35.35
CA VAL A 676 11.31 12.71 -36.35
C VAL A 676 11.51 11.54 -37.32
N ALA A 677 11.48 10.31 -36.83
CA ALA A 677 11.58 9.12 -37.68
C ALA A 677 10.39 8.95 -38.65
N LEU A 678 9.30 9.69 -38.47
CA LEU A 678 8.16 9.67 -39.39
C LEU A 678 8.28 10.71 -40.51
N LEU A 679 9.24 11.65 -40.45
CA LEU A 679 9.29 12.83 -41.32
C LEU A 679 9.46 12.50 -42.82
N ASP A 680 9.99 11.34 -43.17
CA ASP A 680 10.08 10.88 -44.56
C ASP A 680 8.85 10.09 -45.04
N LYS A 681 7.91 9.79 -44.13
CA LYS A 681 6.65 9.09 -44.44
C LYS A 681 5.50 10.06 -44.74
N ARG A 682 4.38 9.53 -45.25
CA ARG A 682 3.20 10.32 -45.67
C ARG A 682 2.47 10.92 -44.47
N GLU A 683 2.47 10.22 -43.34
CA GLU A 683 1.78 10.56 -42.11
C GLU A 683 2.45 11.70 -41.32
N SER A 684 3.69 12.05 -41.68
CA SER A 684 4.51 13.11 -41.04
C SER A 684 3.79 14.44 -40.85
N ARG A 685 2.89 14.79 -41.78
CA ARG A 685 2.08 16.01 -41.72
C ARG A 685 1.35 16.16 -40.39
N ALA A 686 0.98 15.06 -39.72
CA ALA A 686 0.33 15.08 -38.42
C ALA A 686 1.20 15.74 -37.33
N VAL A 687 2.52 15.55 -37.38
CA VAL A 687 3.46 16.00 -36.34
C VAL A 687 4.21 17.30 -36.68
N HIS A 688 4.05 17.84 -37.88
CA HIS A 688 4.73 19.07 -38.32
C HIS A 688 4.55 20.24 -37.35
N GLY A 689 3.32 20.53 -36.92
CA GLY A 689 3.05 21.63 -35.99
C GLY A 689 3.75 21.43 -34.63
N ILE A 690 3.73 20.20 -34.11
CA ILE A 690 4.39 19.85 -32.85
C ILE A 690 5.90 20.09 -32.94
N LEU A 691 6.53 19.62 -34.02
CA LEU A 691 7.97 19.76 -34.23
C LEU A 691 8.37 21.22 -34.49
N GLU A 692 7.53 22.01 -35.14
CA GLU A 692 7.76 23.45 -35.31
C GLU A 692 7.73 24.19 -33.96
N ASP A 693 6.76 23.87 -33.11
CA ASP A 693 6.66 24.46 -31.76
C ASP A 693 7.82 24.02 -30.85
N LEU A 694 8.27 22.76 -30.97
CA LEU A 694 9.46 22.26 -30.30
C LEU A 694 10.74 22.93 -30.81
N ALA A 695 10.87 23.16 -32.11
CA ALA A 695 12.02 23.88 -32.67
C ALA A 695 12.10 25.32 -32.15
N LYS A 696 10.96 25.99 -31.93
CA LYS A 696 10.89 27.35 -31.39
C LYS A 696 11.22 27.42 -29.90
N HIS A 697 10.66 26.52 -29.08
CA HIS A 697 10.75 26.61 -27.62
C HIS A 697 11.85 25.74 -27.01
N TYR A 698 12.16 24.60 -27.63
CA TYR A 698 13.11 23.58 -27.15
C TYR A 698 14.05 23.09 -28.27
N PRO A 699 14.77 23.98 -28.99
CA PRO A 699 15.56 23.62 -30.16
C PRO A 699 16.64 22.55 -29.87
N GLN A 700 17.28 22.63 -28.71
CA GLN A 700 18.35 21.72 -28.31
C GLN A 700 17.87 20.27 -28.13
N ALA A 701 16.60 20.05 -27.75
CA ALA A 701 16.04 18.72 -27.59
C ALA A 701 15.78 18.04 -28.94
N LEU A 702 15.53 18.81 -30.00
CA LEU A 702 15.17 18.32 -31.33
C LEU A 702 16.37 18.13 -32.25
N LEU A 703 17.47 18.84 -32.00
CA LEU A 703 18.59 18.95 -32.92
C LEU A 703 19.28 17.62 -33.20
N TYR A 704 19.73 16.90 -32.16
CA TYR A 704 20.44 15.63 -32.34
C TYR A 704 19.55 14.54 -32.97
N PRO A 705 18.30 14.31 -32.48
CA PRO A 705 17.39 13.38 -33.13
C PRO A 705 17.18 13.67 -34.61
N LEU A 706 16.99 14.95 -34.98
CA LEU A 706 16.80 15.35 -36.37
C LEU A 706 18.01 15.05 -37.23
N LYS A 707 19.23 15.38 -36.77
CA LYS A 707 20.46 15.12 -37.54
C LYS A 707 20.61 13.63 -37.84
N ILE A 708 20.44 12.78 -36.83
CA ILE A 708 20.56 11.32 -36.96
C ILE A 708 19.53 10.77 -37.95
N SER A 709 18.24 11.12 -37.79
CA SER A 709 17.21 10.59 -38.67
C SER A 709 17.30 11.12 -40.09
N ARG A 710 17.79 12.36 -40.27
CA ARG A 710 17.92 13.00 -41.59
C ARG A 710 18.83 12.23 -42.53
N GLU A 711 19.89 11.61 -42.03
CA GLU A 711 20.80 10.79 -42.83
C GLU A 711 20.10 9.59 -43.49
N GLN A 712 18.98 9.15 -42.92
CA GLN A 712 18.25 7.96 -43.35
C GLN A 712 16.98 8.27 -44.15
N PHE A 713 16.56 9.54 -44.23
CA PHE A 713 15.30 9.92 -44.88
C PHE A 713 15.29 9.61 -46.37
N LYS A 714 14.20 8.98 -46.82
CA LYS A 714 13.95 8.70 -48.24
C LYS A 714 12.62 9.31 -48.67
N PHE A 715 12.70 10.45 -49.34
CA PHE A 715 11.52 11.08 -49.94
C PHE A 715 11.25 10.50 -51.33
N GLY A 716 10.03 10.04 -51.57
CA GLY A 716 9.56 9.64 -52.89
C GLY A 716 9.18 10.84 -53.77
N GLY A 717 8.54 10.56 -54.92
CA GLY A 717 8.16 11.57 -55.92
C GLY A 717 6.73 12.11 -55.80
N SER A 718 5.98 11.75 -54.75
CA SER A 718 4.62 12.25 -54.59
C SER A 718 4.59 13.71 -54.10
N ILE A 719 3.49 14.42 -54.35
CA ILE A 719 3.33 15.82 -53.92
C ILE A 719 3.45 15.94 -52.40
N GLU A 720 2.92 14.98 -51.65
CA GLU A 720 2.93 14.98 -50.19
C GLU A 720 4.34 14.79 -49.62
N GLU A 721 5.11 13.87 -50.19
CA GLU A 721 6.50 13.63 -49.79
C GLU A 721 7.39 14.83 -50.12
N GLN A 722 7.11 15.55 -51.21
CA GLN A 722 7.82 16.77 -51.56
C GLN A 722 7.56 17.92 -50.56
N GLU A 723 6.33 18.04 -50.06
CA GLU A 723 6.01 18.99 -48.98
C GLU A 723 6.72 18.62 -47.67
N ASN A 724 6.81 17.33 -47.35
CA ASN A 724 7.54 16.84 -46.18
C ASN A 724 9.02 17.17 -46.27
N LYS A 725 9.63 16.98 -47.45
CA LYS A 725 11.01 17.38 -47.72
C LYS A 725 11.23 18.88 -47.48
N GLN A 726 10.35 19.72 -48.00
CA GLN A 726 10.41 21.18 -47.77
C GLN A 726 10.23 21.54 -46.29
N PHE A 727 9.40 20.81 -45.54
CA PHE A 727 9.26 20.99 -44.10
C PHE A 727 10.56 20.66 -43.36
N VAL A 728 11.19 19.52 -43.67
CA VAL A 728 12.47 19.12 -43.06
C VAL A 728 13.57 20.13 -43.36
N GLU A 729 13.65 20.66 -44.59
CA GLU A 729 14.62 21.70 -44.95
C GLU A 729 14.41 22.99 -44.14
N ARG A 730 13.15 23.44 -43.96
CA ARG A 730 12.82 24.61 -43.12
C ARG A 730 13.15 24.39 -41.64
N LEU A 731 12.81 23.21 -41.12
CA LEU A 731 13.08 22.84 -39.73
C LEU A 731 14.59 22.81 -39.47
N ASN A 732 15.36 22.24 -40.41
CA ASN A 732 16.83 22.24 -40.34
C ASN A 732 17.42 23.65 -40.42
N GLY A 733 16.87 24.53 -41.26
CA GLY A 733 17.28 25.94 -41.30
C GLY A 733 17.04 26.66 -39.96
N THR A 734 15.97 26.31 -39.26
CA THR A 734 15.65 26.87 -37.92
C THR A 734 16.57 26.32 -36.83
N LEU A 735 17.08 25.10 -36.99
CA LEU A 735 17.91 24.38 -36.02
C LEU A 735 19.41 24.39 -36.37
N SER A 736 19.84 25.30 -37.25
CA SER A 736 21.25 25.43 -37.63
C SER A 736 22.03 26.23 -36.59
N PHE A 737 22.96 25.56 -35.91
CA PHE A 737 23.88 26.17 -34.94
C PHE A 737 25.32 25.77 -35.30
N PRO A 738 26.09 26.65 -35.98
CA PRO A 738 27.44 26.32 -36.46
C PRO A 738 28.38 25.80 -35.36
N MET A 739 28.34 26.41 -34.19
CA MET A 739 29.16 26.01 -33.03
C MET A 739 28.90 24.56 -32.58
N LEU A 740 27.70 24.04 -32.85
CA LEU A 740 27.37 22.66 -32.51
C LEU A 740 27.87 21.67 -33.56
N ASP A 741 27.91 22.06 -34.83
CA ASP A 741 28.58 21.28 -35.87
C ASP A 741 30.08 21.16 -35.56
N ASP A 742 30.71 22.26 -35.15
CA ASP A 742 32.09 22.27 -34.67
C ASP A 742 32.29 21.35 -33.47
N LEU A 743 31.36 21.35 -32.51
CA LEU A 743 31.40 20.46 -31.35
C LEU A 743 31.29 18.99 -31.75
N ILE A 744 30.37 18.65 -32.67
CA ILE A 744 30.20 17.27 -33.15
C ILE A 744 31.48 16.80 -33.83
N ILE A 745 32.05 17.60 -34.73
CA ILE A 745 33.31 17.30 -35.41
C ILE A 745 34.45 17.12 -34.39
N ALA A 746 34.53 17.99 -33.39
CA ALA A 746 35.55 17.88 -32.34
C ALA A 746 35.38 16.60 -31.49
N LEU A 747 34.14 16.17 -31.21
CA LEU A 747 33.87 14.92 -30.50
C LEU A 747 34.19 13.69 -31.36
N GLU A 748 33.89 13.72 -32.66
CA GLU A 748 34.25 12.65 -33.60
C GLU A 748 35.77 12.47 -33.67
N GLN A 749 36.55 13.54 -33.58
CA GLN A 749 38.03 13.48 -33.55
C GLN A 749 38.59 12.81 -32.29
N LEU A 750 37.82 12.66 -31.22
CA LEU A 750 38.24 11.93 -30.01
C LEU A 750 38.09 10.41 -30.17
N THR A 751 37.39 9.94 -31.21
CA THR A 751 37.23 8.50 -31.44
C THR A 751 38.55 7.88 -31.91
N ASN A 752 38.82 6.66 -31.47
CA ASN A 752 40.05 5.97 -31.87
C ASN A 752 39.97 5.63 -33.38
N PRO A 753 40.86 6.19 -34.22
CA PRO A 753 40.80 5.99 -35.67
C PRO A 753 40.96 4.52 -36.07
N ASP A 754 41.71 3.71 -35.31
CA ASP A 754 41.88 2.27 -35.58
C ASP A 754 40.58 1.48 -35.37
N MET A 755 39.68 1.96 -34.49
CA MET A 755 38.37 1.34 -34.27
C MET A 755 37.33 1.79 -35.30
N VAL A 756 37.45 3.00 -35.85
CA VAL A 756 36.56 3.49 -36.93
C VAL A 756 36.95 2.89 -38.29
N PHE A 757 38.24 2.59 -38.49
CA PHE A 757 38.74 1.95 -39.72
C PHE A 757 38.39 0.46 -39.81
N LYS A 758 38.23 -0.22 -38.67
CA LYS A 758 37.77 -1.61 -38.59
C LYS A 758 36.26 -1.70 -38.75
#